data_AF-K9XHJ7-F1
#
_entry.id   AF-K9XHJ7-F1
#
_cell.length_a   1.000
_cell.length_b   1.000
_cell.length_c   1.000
_cell.angle_alpha   90.00
_cell.angle_beta   90.00
_cell.angle_gamma   90.00
#
_symmetry.space_group_name_H-M   'P 1'
#
loop_
_entity.id
_entity.type
_entity.pdbx_description
1 polymer ?
#
loop_
_entity_poly.entity_id
_entity_poly.type
_entity_poly.pdbx_seq_one_letter_code
_entity_poly.pdbx_strand_id
1 'polypeptide(L)'
;MAADLSLDFSTGVPGSVADKNGLGTGFTSVQANSSGDAYDLSLINLDTASSSLVLTATQGSNAAANNLKNALQVAVDTITQPFRISTRLKGPVTNLNAAYKQGGIFLGSDQDNYAKLVVVNDGKDLKLQFYNEQNGSGTSIGEIKGLNWAGVQTLDLYLTGNPQTKTLTAAYRVNSNSALPTTLQQVQLNNAAAASLFANSATARAGILAFTGQSKKVDVTFDYFGVNSLGSPNPDFNQINWSSGAAMPVGRTEAGSAIADGKLFVFGGYSGSWRPSSRSDVYDPQTNTWSQIADLPKPVNHIGTAVDGKNIYIAGGYLAKDPVGQIFATQDVWKYNIDTNSWSPMPALPEARASGGLAVVNGKLHFFGGADINRQDKGNHWTLDLNGGTSWSAAAPLPNPRTHMGDVVLGGKIYAIGGQHGVDENLVTQSSVHVWDPANPNEWREVASLPKARSHISSSTFVMDGKIIVAGGEFAHEKFSADVTAYDPLSNTWQALTPLPQARLAGVAASFGNKILFTGGHPAFSATSFQGSPVINNQQNQKAQTLYRINVGSSTAYTDSNGNTWSPDTGLFNPQLAPALNGGPFNPTPAIANTLDDTLYQSFRGKVGASNTPLASRVLSLNLPIGAPQSVDVRLHFAELYYGAPGRAAGGAGKRVFDVIAEGQTVLKNFDIFAASGSALNAVVVPINGIQVNDGTLNLQFAAQQDFASIAAIEVLSASS
;
A
#
# COMPACT_ATOMS: atom_id res chain seq x y z
N MET A 1 -9.90 -5.83 18.90
CA MET A 1 -9.21 -6.92 18.20
C MET A 1 -7.86 -6.37 17.80
N ALA A 2 -6.77 -7.09 18.10
CA ALA A 2 -5.44 -6.49 18.02
C ALA A 2 -5.13 -6.07 16.58
N ALA A 3 -4.80 -4.78 16.41
CA ALA A 3 -4.01 -4.31 15.29
C ALA A 3 -2.71 -5.11 15.21
N ASP A 4 -2.00 -5.04 14.08
CA ASP A 4 -0.65 -5.59 13.93
C ASP A 4 0.18 -5.30 15.19
N LEU A 5 0.65 -6.37 15.84
CA LEU A 5 1.43 -6.30 17.06
C LEU A 5 2.90 -6.52 16.73
N SER A 6 3.75 -5.66 17.28
CA SER A 6 5.20 -5.79 17.19
C SER A 6 5.82 -5.46 18.55
N LEU A 7 6.54 -6.42 19.12
CA LEU A 7 7.29 -6.29 20.37
C LEU A 7 8.77 -6.44 20.03
N ASP A 8 9.53 -5.35 20.14
CA ASP A 8 10.99 -5.34 19.97
C ASP A 8 11.74 -5.39 21.31
N PHE A 9 10.99 -5.42 22.42
CA PHE A 9 11.49 -5.47 23.80
C PHE A 9 12.43 -4.31 24.19
N SER A 10 12.41 -3.20 23.44
CA SER A 10 13.23 -2.01 23.72
C SER A 10 12.67 -1.17 24.88
N THR A 11 11.39 -1.35 25.22
CA THR A 11 10.70 -0.63 26.30
C THR A 11 9.68 -1.54 26.99
N GLY A 12 9.34 -1.22 28.24
CA GLY A 12 8.24 -1.90 28.95
C GLY A 12 6.87 -1.39 28.51
N VAL A 13 5.89 -2.28 28.42
CA VAL A 13 4.50 -1.96 28.03
C VAL A 13 3.58 -2.01 29.26
N PRO A 14 3.14 -0.86 29.80
CA PRO A 14 2.28 -0.84 30.99
C PRO A 14 0.99 -1.66 30.83
N GLY A 15 0.58 -2.35 31.89
CA GLY A 15 -0.64 -3.17 31.89
C GLY A 15 -0.54 -4.54 31.22
N SER A 16 0.63 -4.91 30.73
CA SER A 16 0.93 -6.25 30.20
C SER A 16 1.55 -7.15 31.28
N VAL A 17 1.77 -8.44 30.96
CA VAL A 17 2.40 -9.42 31.87
C VAL A 17 3.75 -8.88 32.32
N ALA A 18 3.94 -8.76 33.64
CA ALA A 18 5.14 -8.19 34.22
C ALA A 18 6.32 -9.18 34.23
N ASP A 19 7.52 -8.62 34.17
CA ASP A 19 8.76 -9.34 34.41
C ASP A 19 9.15 -9.29 35.91
N LYS A 20 10.32 -9.85 36.25
CA LYS A 20 10.86 -9.87 37.62
C LYS A 20 11.06 -8.48 38.24
N ASN A 21 11.14 -7.43 37.44
CA ASN A 21 11.35 -6.05 37.87
C ASN A 21 10.04 -5.23 37.84
N GLY A 22 8.91 -5.86 37.49
CA GLY A 22 7.62 -5.18 37.35
C GLY A 22 7.42 -4.47 36.00
N LEU A 23 8.34 -4.63 35.04
CA LEU A 23 8.18 -4.07 33.69
C LEU A 23 7.26 -4.97 32.87
N GLY A 24 6.28 -4.37 32.19
CA GLY A 24 5.38 -5.12 31.33
C GLY A 24 6.08 -5.58 30.03
N THR A 25 5.93 -6.85 29.67
CA THR A 25 6.57 -7.51 28.53
C THR A 25 5.92 -7.24 27.17
N GLY A 26 4.72 -6.65 27.14
CA GLY A 26 3.88 -6.50 25.95
C GLY A 26 2.90 -7.66 25.72
N PHE A 27 3.10 -8.82 26.35
CA PHE A 27 2.15 -9.93 26.29
C PHE A 27 0.97 -9.70 27.25
N THR A 28 -0.24 -10.07 26.82
CA THR A 28 -1.46 -9.76 27.58
C THR A 28 -1.80 -10.80 28.65
N SER A 29 -1.29 -12.03 28.54
CA SER A 29 -1.53 -13.11 29.50
C SER A 29 -0.47 -14.20 29.38
N VAL A 30 -0.54 -15.19 30.28
CA VAL A 30 0.17 -16.47 30.14
C VAL A 30 -0.82 -17.59 29.78
N GLN A 31 -0.37 -18.62 29.08
CA GLN A 31 -1.16 -19.81 28.82
C GLN A 31 -1.46 -20.53 30.14
N ALA A 32 -2.74 -20.82 30.40
CA ALA A 32 -3.12 -21.55 31.61
C ALA A 32 -2.50 -22.96 31.63
N ASN A 33 -2.23 -23.47 32.84
CA ASN A 33 -1.68 -24.79 33.08
C ASN A 33 -2.56 -25.57 34.08
N SER A 34 -2.42 -26.89 34.12
CA SER A 34 -3.20 -27.80 34.98
C SER A 34 -2.97 -27.59 36.47
N SER A 35 -1.86 -26.96 36.84
CA SER A 35 -1.43 -26.74 38.22
C SER A 35 -1.88 -25.39 38.80
N GLY A 36 -2.46 -24.50 37.99
CA GLY A 36 -2.88 -23.15 38.39
C GLY A 36 -1.73 -22.18 38.69
N ASP A 37 -0.49 -22.55 38.40
CA ASP A 37 0.74 -21.81 38.71
C ASP A 37 1.52 -21.39 37.45
N ALA A 38 0.77 -21.16 36.37
CA ALA A 38 1.27 -20.86 35.03
C ALA A 38 2.14 -19.59 34.94
N TYR A 39 2.06 -18.69 35.93
CA TYR A 39 2.82 -17.45 35.95
C TYR A 39 3.79 -17.41 37.13
N ASP A 40 5.08 -17.20 36.82
CA ASP A 40 6.13 -16.94 37.80
C ASP A 40 7.00 -15.79 37.27
N LEU A 41 6.79 -14.59 37.82
CA LEU A 41 7.50 -13.38 37.40
C LEU A 41 9.02 -13.49 37.57
N SER A 42 9.51 -14.30 38.52
CA SER A 42 10.95 -14.44 38.78
C SER A 42 11.73 -15.09 37.64
N LEU A 43 11.01 -15.69 36.69
CA LEU A 43 11.54 -16.41 35.52
C LEU A 43 11.38 -15.63 34.21
N ILE A 44 10.92 -14.39 34.28
CA ILE A 44 10.76 -13.50 33.12
C ILE A 44 11.68 -12.29 33.34
N ASN A 45 12.52 -11.99 32.36
CA ASN A 45 13.42 -10.83 32.43
C ASN A 45 13.35 -10.04 31.14
N LEU A 46 12.71 -8.88 31.18
CA LEU A 46 12.74 -7.91 30.09
C LEU A 46 13.96 -7.01 30.27
N ASP A 47 14.95 -7.17 29.40
CA ASP A 47 16.13 -6.32 29.34
C ASP A 47 15.98 -5.33 28.18
N THR A 48 15.53 -4.12 28.53
CA THR A 48 15.33 -3.03 27.57
C THR A 48 16.63 -2.50 26.99
N ALA A 49 17.76 -2.65 27.71
CA ALA A 49 19.06 -2.19 27.26
C ALA A 49 19.61 -3.08 26.14
N SER A 50 19.38 -4.40 26.22
CA SER A 50 19.72 -5.35 25.14
C SER A 50 18.59 -5.63 24.17
N SER A 51 17.44 -4.96 24.34
CA SER A 51 16.20 -5.15 23.57
C SER A 51 15.83 -6.62 23.48
N SER A 52 15.74 -7.28 24.64
CA SER A 52 15.50 -8.71 24.70
C SER A 52 14.64 -9.12 25.88
N LEU A 53 13.86 -10.19 25.68
CA LEU A 53 13.09 -10.87 26.69
C LEU A 53 13.66 -12.26 26.91
N VAL A 54 14.04 -12.57 28.15
CA VAL A 54 14.54 -13.88 28.55
C VAL A 54 13.47 -14.63 29.34
N LEU A 55 13.14 -15.84 28.87
CA LEU A 55 12.31 -16.80 29.60
C LEU A 55 13.20 -17.88 30.21
N THR A 56 13.23 -17.94 31.54
CA THR A 56 13.92 -18.99 32.29
C THR A 56 12.99 -20.18 32.48
N ALA A 57 13.06 -21.13 31.56
CA ALA A 57 12.25 -22.34 31.57
C ALA A 57 12.57 -23.25 32.77
N THR A 58 11.53 -23.68 33.48
CA THR A 58 11.57 -24.71 34.53
C THR A 58 11.05 -26.05 34.04
N GLN A 59 11.10 -27.06 34.90
CA GLN A 59 10.53 -28.37 34.58
C GLN A 59 9.04 -28.24 34.27
N GLY A 60 8.63 -28.74 33.12
CA GLY A 60 7.24 -28.74 32.69
C GLY A 60 7.07 -29.28 31.27
N SER A 61 5.84 -29.45 30.84
CA SER A 61 5.49 -29.85 29.48
C SER A 61 4.14 -29.28 29.09
N ASN A 62 4.03 -28.86 27.82
CA ASN A 62 2.77 -28.52 27.17
C ASN A 62 2.23 -29.65 26.29
N ALA A 63 2.67 -30.88 26.55
CA ALA A 63 2.04 -32.10 26.07
C ALA A 63 1.42 -32.81 27.28
N ALA A 64 1.65 -34.11 27.49
CA ALA A 64 0.96 -34.93 28.50
C ALA A 64 0.80 -34.39 29.95
N ALA A 65 1.67 -33.49 30.44
CA ALA A 65 1.57 -32.96 31.81
C ALA A 65 0.78 -31.63 31.93
N ASN A 66 0.70 -30.86 30.84
CA ASN A 66 0.07 -29.54 30.80
C ASN A 66 0.43 -28.58 31.95
N ASN A 67 1.67 -28.63 32.44
CA ASN A 67 2.16 -27.89 33.61
C ASN A 67 3.20 -26.81 33.25
N LEU A 68 3.23 -26.39 31.98
CA LEU A 68 4.14 -25.35 31.52
C LEU A 68 3.91 -24.01 32.26
N LYS A 69 5.00 -23.31 32.57
CA LYS A 69 4.99 -21.94 33.11
C LYS A 69 5.47 -20.94 32.06
N ASN A 70 4.94 -19.72 32.13
CA ASN A 70 5.36 -18.54 31.39
C ASN A 70 5.37 -18.71 29.86
N ALA A 71 4.45 -19.51 29.31
CA ALA A 71 4.10 -19.39 27.90
C ALA A 71 3.35 -18.06 27.70
N LEU A 72 4.06 -17.02 27.29
CA LEU A 72 3.52 -15.65 27.18
C LEU A 72 2.71 -15.52 25.90
N GLN A 73 1.54 -14.89 25.96
CA GLN A 73 0.61 -14.89 24.84
C GLN A 73 -0.23 -13.61 24.69
N VAL A 74 -0.71 -13.42 23.45
CA VAL A 74 -1.68 -12.40 23.05
C VAL A 74 -2.86 -13.04 22.34
N ALA A 75 -4.01 -12.36 22.38
CA ALA A 75 -5.14 -12.72 21.53
C ALA A 75 -4.79 -12.49 20.05
N VAL A 76 -5.15 -13.42 19.19
CA VAL A 76 -4.94 -13.36 17.74
C VAL A 76 -6.27 -13.62 17.03
N ASP A 77 -6.51 -12.89 15.96
CA ASP A 77 -7.61 -13.20 15.05
C ASP A 77 -7.15 -14.27 14.07
N THR A 78 -7.66 -15.49 14.24
CA THR A 78 -7.36 -16.62 13.36
C THR A 78 -8.53 -16.99 12.46
N ILE A 79 -9.60 -16.18 12.44
CA ILE A 79 -10.85 -16.53 11.75
C ILE A 79 -11.13 -15.61 10.55
N THR A 80 -10.78 -14.33 10.64
CA THR A 80 -11.23 -13.34 9.65
C THR A 80 -10.33 -13.25 8.44
N GLN A 81 -9.02 -13.34 8.63
CA GLN A 81 -8.01 -13.13 7.59
C GLN A 81 -6.77 -13.99 7.82
N PRO A 82 -5.96 -14.25 6.77
CA PRO A 82 -4.66 -14.84 6.95
C PRO A 82 -3.80 -14.02 7.93
N PHE A 83 -2.85 -14.67 8.58
CA PHE A 83 -2.03 -14.03 9.61
C PHE A 83 -0.65 -14.67 9.66
N ARG A 84 0.32 -13.93 10.20
CA ARG A 84 1.66 -14.41 10.50
C ARG A 84 2.03 -14.11 11.94
N ILE A 85 2.45 -15.14 12.65
CA ILE A 85 3.11 -15.05 13.95
C ILE A 85 4.59 -15.21 13.70
N SER A 86 5.38 -14.36 14.34
CA SER A 86 6.83 -14.39 14.21
C SER A 86 7.54 -14.11 15.53
N THR A 87 8.70 -14.72 15.71
CA THR A 87 9.63 -14.38 16.79
C THR A 87 11.05 -14.55 16.29
N ARG A 88 12.01 -13.96 17.01
CA ARG A 88 13.43 -14.21 16.78
C ARG A 88 14.10 -14.68 18.08
N LEU A 89 14.72 -15.85 18.03
CA LEU A 89 15.57 -16.35 19.10
C LEU A 89 16.98 -15.78 18.94
N LYS A 90 17.54 -15.25 20.03
CA LYS A 90 18.97 -14.92 20.10
C LYS A 90 19.77 -16.16 20.45
N GLY A 91 20.78 -16.41 19.62
CA GLY A 91 21.74 -17.48 19.80
C GLY A 91 22.83 -17.13 20.83
N PRO A 92 23.69 -18.11 21.15
CA PRO A 92 23.70 -19.44 20.55
C PRO A 92 22.56 -20.33 21.08
N VAL A 93 21.77 -20.93 20.18
CA VAL A 93 20.64 -21.82 20.57
C VAL A 93 21.11 -23.18 21.14
N THR A 94 22.42 -23.37 21.29
CA THR A 94 23.05 -24.56 21.88
C THR A 94 22.76 -24.74 23.38
N ASN A 95 22.25 -23.72 24.08
CA ASN A 95 21.66 -23.86 25.43
C ASN A 95 20.52 -24.93 25.47
N LEU A 96 19.90 -25.20 24.33
CA LEU A 96 18.89 -26.24 24.12
C LEU A 96 19.46 -27.62 23.74
N ASN A 97 20.79 -27.80 23.64
CA ASN A 97 21.39 -29.10 23.24
C ASN A 97 21.14 -30.23 24.24
N ALA A 98 20.82 -29.95 25.50
CA ALA A 98 20.51 -31.00 26.46
C ALA A 98 19.10 -31.55 26.21
N ALA A 99 18.93 -32.85 26.45
CA ALA A 99 17.68 -33.56 26.23
C ALA A 99 16.47 -32.88 26.87
N TYR A 100 15.36 -32.89 26.13
CA TYR A 100 14.03 -32.41 26.52
C TYR A 100 13.93 -30.91 26.77
N LYS A 101 14.80 -30.11 26.17
CA LYS A 101 14.70 -28.65 26.18
C LYS A 101 14.11 -28.12 24.90
N GLN A 102 13.29 -27.08 24.99
CA GLN A 102 12.80 -26.37 23.81
C GLN A 102 12.48 -24.90 24.05
N GLY A 103 12.44 -24.16 22.95
CA GLY A 103 11.96 -22.78 22.91
C GLY A 103 11.54 -22.36 21.49
N GLY A 104 10.56 -21.47 21.39
CA GLY A 104 10.06 -20.98 20.11
C GLY A 104 8.69 -20.32 20.19
N ILE A 105 7.90 -20.47 19.14
CA ILE A 105 6.57 -19.86 18.98
C ILE A 105 5.46 -20.89 19.01
N PHE A 106 4.27 -20.46 19.40
CA PHE A 106 3.07 -21.27 19.33
C PHE A 106 1.84 -20.47 18.89
N LEU A 107 0.84 -21.22 18.42
CA LEU A 107 -0.52 -20.80 18.11
C LEU A 107 -1.47 -21.84 18.71
N GLY A 108 -2.47 -21.45 19.48
CA GLY A 108 -3.44 -22.39 20.03
C GLY A 108 -4.34 -21.77 21.08
N SER A 109 -5.40 -22.48 21.49
CA SER A 109 -6.28 -22.03 22.58
C SER A 109 -5.76 -22.41 23.96
N ASP A 110 -5.07 -23.54 24.05
CA ASP A 110 -4.67 -24.19 25.29
C ASP A 110 -3.52 -25.19 25.04
N GLN A 111 -3.09 -25.89 26.08
CA GLN A 111 -1.98 -26.86 25.98
C GLN A 111 -2.40 -28.20 25.35
N ASP A 112 -3.68 -28.40 25.01
CA ASP A 112 -4.18 -29.60 24.31
C ASP A 112 -4.51 -29.34 22.82
N ASN A 113 -4.57 -28.07 22.41
CA ASN A 113 -4.96 -27.62 21.08
C ASN A 113 -4.05 -26.50 20.59
N TYR A 114 -2.88 -26.88 20.06
CA TYR A 114 -1.89 -25.92 19.59
C TYR A 114 -1.02 -26.46 18.44
N ALA A 115 -0.48 -25.54 17.67
CA ALA A 115 0.66 -25.75 16.80
C ALA A 115 1.86 -24.95 17.32
N LYS A 116 3.07 -25.51 17.23
CA LYS A 116 4.30 -24.83 17.63
C LYS A 116 5.42 -25.05 16.63
N LEU A 117 6.28 -24.05 16.51
CA LEU A 117 7.55 -24.13 15.81
C LEU A 117 8.64 -23.84 16.82
N VAL A 118 9.46 -24.84 17.14
CA VAL A 118 10.42 -24.79 18.25
C VAL A 118 11.75 -25.40 17.88
N VAL A 119 12.83 -24.83 18.41
CA VAL A 119 14.09 -25.56 18.55
C VAL A 119 13.90 -26.51 19.73
N VAL A 120 14.08 -27.81 19.52
CA VAL A 120 13.87 -28.85 20.53
C VAL A 120 14.96 -29.90 20.46
N ASN A 121 15.42 -30.36 21.62
CA ASN A 121 16.09 -31.64 21.74
C ASN A 121 15.10 -32.64 22.34
N ASP A 122 14.71 -33.67 21.60
CA ASP A 122 13.73 -34.68 22.01
C ASP A 122 14.35 -35.87 22.80
N GLY A 123 15.60 -35.71 23.24
CA GLY A 123 16.41 -36.76 23.85
C GLY A 123 17.25 -37.55 22.85
N LYS A 124 17.06 -37.33 21.54
CA LYS A 124 17.87 -37.94 20.48
C LYS A 124 18.78 -36.90 19.84
N ASP A 125 18.20 -35.80 19.37
CA ASP A 125 18.92 -34.80 18.60
C ASP A 125 18.29 -33.41 18.69
N LEU A 126 19.12 -32.36 18.56
CA LEU A 126 18.66 -30.98 18.45
C LEU A 126 18.14 -30.75 17.03
N LYS A 127 16.88 -30.31 16.93
CA LYS A 127 16.17 -30.08 15.68
C LYS A 127 15.29 -28.83 15.77
N LEU A 128 14.93 -28.29 14.61
CA LEU A 128 13.79 -27.39 14.51
C LEU A 128 12.58 -28.23 14.13
N GLN A 129 11.52 -28.17 14.95
CA GLN A 129 10.34 -29.02 14.82
C GLN A 129 9.08 -28.15 14.68
N PHE A 130 8.30 -28.43 13.65
CA PHE A 130 6.93 -27.99 13.51
C PHE A 130 6.01 -29.11 14.02
N TYR A 131 5.30 -28.85 15.12
CA TYR A 131 4.48 -29.82 15.82
C TYR A 131 3.05 -29.32 15.94
N ASN A 132 2.07 -30.21 15.86
CA ASN A 132 0.65 -29.88 15.99
C ASN A 132 -0.05 -30.90 16.88
N GLU A 133 -0.84 -30.38 17.82
CA GLU A 133 -1.56 -31.12 18.85
C GLU A 133 -3.04 -30.78 18.81
N GLN A 134 -3.87 -31.81 18.86
CA GLN A 134 -5.32 -31.72 18.90
C GLN A 134 -5.86 -32.67 19.96
N ASN A 135 -6.66 -32.13 20.88
CA ASN A 135 -7.25 -32.89 21.99
C ASN A 135 -6.20 -33.73 22.77
N GLY A 136 -5.02 -33.16 23.03
CA GLY A 136 -3.95 -33.83 23.78
C GLY A 136 -3.18 -34.91 22.99
N SER A 137 -3.42 -35.03 21.69
CA SER A 137 -2.72 -35.95 20.79
C SER A 137 -1.96 -35.16 19.73
N GLY A 138 -0.63 -35.25 19.76
CA GLY A 138 0.22 -34.44 18.88
C GLY A 138 1.12 -35.22 17.95
N THR A 139 1.51 -34.55 16.88
CA THR A 139 2.29 -35.10 15.78
C THR A 139 3.32 -34.09 15.27
N SER A 140 4.50 -34.58 14.94
CA SER A 140 5.51 -33.79 14.23
C SER A 140 5.12 -33.73 12.75
N ILE A 141 4.93 -32.51 12.24
CA ILE A 141 4.54 -32.25 10.84
C ILE A 141 5.79 -32.09 9.98
N GLY A 142 6.83 -31.43 10.50
CA GLY A 142 8.07 -31.18 9.77
C GLY A 142 9.24 -31.00 10.72
N GLU A 143 10.40 -31.54 10.33
CA GLU A 143 11.63 -31.45 11.10
C GLU A 143 12.81 -31.12 10.20
N ILE A 144 13.71 -30.27 10.70
CA ILE A 144 15.05 -30.13 10.12
C ILE A 144 16.10 -30.43 11.19
N LYS A 145 17.03 -31.30 10.79
CA LYS A 145 18.18 -31.74 11.57
C LYS A 145 19.46 -31.21 10.93
N GLY A 146 20.53 -31.11 11.72
CA GLY A 146 21.86 -30.81 11.18
C GLY A 146 22.09 -29.37 10.72
N LEU A 147 21.31 -28.40 11.20
CA LEU A 147 21.73 -27.00 11.13
C LEU A 147 23.05 -26.82 11.89
N ASN A 148 23.87 -25.86 11.48
CA ASN A 148 25.07 -25.48 12.25
C ASN A 148 24.64 -24.73 13.53
N TRP A 149 24.13 -25.47 14.51
CA TRP A 149 23.53 -24.92 15.73
C TRP A 149 24.48 -24.03 16.52
N ALA A 150 25.77 -24.37 16.55
CA ALA A 150 26.80 -23.55 17.18
C ALA A 150 27.01 -22.21 16.46
N GLY A 151 26.76 -22.17 15.15
CA GLY A 151 26.84 -20.96 14.33
C GLY A 151 25.56 -20.13 14.29
N VAL A 152 24.44 -20.57 14.88
CA VAL A 152 23.18 -19.81 14.90
C VAL A 152 23.26 -18.70 15.94
N GLN A 153 23.44 -17.46 15.48
CA GLN A 153 23.39 -16.23 16.28
C GLN A 153 21.97 -15.64 16.34
N THR A 154 21.18 -15.79 15.28
CA THR A 154 19.76 -15.44 15.27
C THR A 154 18.97 -16.52 14.52
N LEU A 155 17.77 -16.80 15.03
CA LEU A 155 16.83 -17.71 14.38
C LEU A 155 15.43 -17.10 14.41
N ASP A 156 14.97 -16.63 13.25
CA ASP A 156 13.58 -16.22 13.09
C ASP A 156 12.70 -17.45 12.85
N LEU A 157 11.55 -17.48 13.52
CA LEU A 157 10.54 -18.52 13.38
C LEU A 157 9.23 -17.87 12.92
N TYR A 158 8.54 -18.53 11.99
CA TYR A 158 7.29 -18.05 11.41
C TYR A 158 6.23 -19.14 11.41
N LEU A 159 5.02 -18.81 11.87
CA LEU A 159 3.79 -19.58 11.64
C LEU A 159 2.81 -18.71 10.85
N THR A 160 2.50 -19.10 9.63
CA THR A 160 1.56 -18.39 8.75
C THR A 160 0.28 -19.21 8.60
N GLY A 161 -0.84 -18.71 9.09
CA GLY A 161 -2.15 -19.36 9.02
C GLY A 161 -3.07 -18.68 8.01
N ASN A 162 -3.89 -19.46 7.31
CA ASN A 162 -4.92 -18.95 6.42
C ASN A 162 -6.25 -19.67 6.72
N PRO A 163 -7.20 -19.03 7.42
CA PRO A 163 -8.46 -19.68 7.80
C PRO A 163 -9.35 -20.06 6.61
N GLN A 164 -9.27 -19.32 5.50
CA GLN A 164 -10.07 -19.56 4.31
C GLN A 164 -9.67 -20.86 3.62
N THR A 165 -8.36 -21.04 3.41
CA THR A 165 -7.80 -22.24 2.79
C THR A 165 -7.56 -23.36 3.80
N LYS A 166 -7.64 -23.08 5.11
CA LYS A 166 -7.29 -23.98 6.21
C LYS A 166 -5.83 -24.46 6.18
N THR A 167 -4.93 -23.63 5.65
CA THR A 167 -3.48 -23.94 5.60
C THR A 167 -2.74 -23.37 6.81
N LEU A 168 -1.71 -24.08 7.26
CA LEU A 168 -0.73 -23.59 8.23
C LEU A 168 0.68 -23.89 7.73
N THR A 169 1.53 -22.86 7.67
CA THR A 169 2.90 -22.95 7.14
C THR A 169 3.92 -22.55 8.19
N ALA A 170 4.87 -23.43 8.44
CA ALA A 170 6.05 -23.17 9.26
C ALA A 170 7.23 -22.79 8.37
N ALA A 171 7.91 -21.69 8.71
CA ALA A 171 9.13 -21.24 8.04
C ALA A 171 10.14 -20.71 9.04
N TYR A 172 11.40 -20.62 8.65
CA TYR A 172 12.48 -20.15 9.52
C TYR A 172 13.54 -19.37 8.74
N ARG A 173 14.36 -18.60 9.45
CA ARG A 173 15.51 -17.92 8.87
C ARG A 173 16.67 -17.91 9.85
N VAL A 174 17.85 -18.26 9.36
CA VAL A 174 19.07 -18.38 10.17
C VAL A 174 20.00 -17.22 9.87
N ASN A 175 20.51 -16.53 10.90
CA ASN A 175 21.58 -15.54 10.82
C ASN A 175 21.36 -14.44 9.78
N SER A 176 20.11 -14.03 9.58
CA SER A 176 19.79 -13.01 8.61
C SER A 176 18.57 -12.23 9.07
N ASN A 177 18.60 -10.91 8.85
CA ASN A 177 17.46 -10.03 9.07
C ASN A 177 16.69 -9.75 7.77
N SER A 178 17.18 -10.28 6.65
CA SER A 178 16.84 -9.77 5.33
C SER A 178 16.72 -10.84 4.23
N ALA A 179 17.24 -12.05 4.43
CA ALA A 179 16.97 -13.18 3.57
C ALA A 179 15.48 -13.57 3.67
N LEU A 180 14.96 -14.24 2.65
CA LEU A 180 13.63 -14.81 2.71
C LEU A 180 13.61 -16.01 3.67
N PRO A 181 12.54 -16.18 4.48
CA PRO A 181 12.37 -17.37 5.28
C PRO A 181 12.34 -18.62 4.40
N THR A 182 13.04 -19.66 4.84
CA THR A 182 12.94 -21.00 4.24
C THR A 182 11.71 -21.69 4.81
N THR A 183 10.79 -22.08 3.94
CA THR A 183 9.64 -22.91 4.33
C THR A 183 10.14 -24.26 4.84
N LEU A 184 9.78 -24.60 6.08
CA LEU A 184 10.02 -25.92 6.65
C LEU A 184 8.96 -26.90 6.14
N GLN A 185 7.69 -26.54 6.31
CA GLN A 185 6.57 -27.38 5.91
C GLN A 185 5.27 -26.56 5.86
N GLN A 186 4.44 -26.83 4.86
CA GLN A 186 3.04 -26.40 4.83
C GLN A 186 2.15 -27.61 5.04
N VAL A 187 1.14 -27.49 5.90
CA VAL A 187 0.14 -28.51 6.14
C VAL A 187 -1.24 -27.99 5.78
N GLN A 188 -2.07 -28.89 5.28
CA GLN A 188 -3.47 -28.63 5.10
C GLN A 188 -4.28 -29.20 6.26
N LEU A 189 -4.95 -28.33 7.01
CA LEU A 189 -5.66 -28.73 8.22
C LEU A 189 -6.96 -29.42 7.86
N ASN A 190 -7.20 -30.59 8.47
CA ASN A 190 -8.51 -31.21 8.44
C ASN A 190 -9.54 -30.36 9.22
N ASN A 191 -10.83 -30.69 9.12
CA ASN A 191 -11.88 -29.88 9.76
C ASN A 191 -11.74 -29.78 11.28
N ALA A 192 -11.25 -30.82 11.98
CA ALA A 192 -11.07 -30.79 13.44
C ALA A 192 -9.88 -29.89 13.83
N ALA A 193 -8.76 -30.04 13.14
CA ALA A 193 -7.56 -29.22 13.29
C ALA A 193 -7.85 -27.74 13.02
N ALA A 194 -8.54 -27.46 11.91
CA ALA A 194 -8.98 -26.12 11.57
C ALA A 194 -9.99 -25.59 12.59
N ALA A 195 -10.89 -26.43 13.10
CA ALA A 195 -11.79 -26.04 14.17
C ALA A 195 -11.05 -25.62 15.46
N SER A 196 -9.94 -26.29 15.79
CA SER A 196 -9.15 -25.94 16.98
C SER A 196 -8.32 -24.66 16.80
N LEU A 197 -7.64 -24.50 15.66
CA LEU A 197 -6.70 -23.39 15.46
C LEU A 197 -7.35 -22.13 14.85
N PHE A 198 -8.41 -22.27 14.05
CA PHE A 198 -8.98 -21.21 13.21
C PHE A 198 -10.48 -20.92 13.47
N ALA A 199 -11.15 -21.53 14.46
CA ALA A 199 -12.60 -21.35 14.61
C ALA A 199 -13.07 -20.38 15.70
N ASN A 200 -12.18 -19.86 16.56
CA ASN A 200 -12.62 -18.98 17.64
C ASN A 200 -11.58 -17.92 18.02
N SER A 201 -11.78 -16.68 17.57
CA SER A 201 -10.92 -15.53 17.90
C SER A 201 -11.01 -15.13 19.38
N ALA A 202 -12.04 -15.55 20.12
CA ALA A 202 -12.13 -15.31 21.56
C ALA A 202 -11.12 -16.15 22.35
N THR A 203 -10.78 -17.34 21.87
CA THR A 203 -9.89 -18.30 22.56
C THR A 203 -8.53 -18.45 21.88
N ALA A 204 -8.39 -18.10 20.59
CA ALA A 204 -7.12 -18.22 19.89
C ALA A 204 -6.04 -17.31 20.49
N ARG A 205 -4.89 -17.92 20.80
CA ARG A 205 -3.73 -17.24 21.34
C ARG A 205 -2.48 -17.54 20.52
N ALA A 206 -1.58 -16.57 20.46
CA ALA A 206 -0.27 -16.70 19.85
C ALA A 206 0.79 -16.19 20.82
N GLY A 207 1.96 -16.79 20.82
CA GLY A 207 2.94 -16.47 21.83
C GLY A 207 4.30 -17.12 21.66
N ILE A 208 5.14 -16.90 22.68
CA ILE A 208 6.45 -17.53 22.83
C ILE A 208 6.42 -18.48 24.02
N LEU A 209 7.23 -19.53 23.94
CA LEU A 209 7.36 -20.51 25.02
C LEU A 209 8.79 -21.02 25.16
N ALA A 210 9.10 -21.54 26.35
CA ALA A 210 10.32 -22.28 26.65
C ALA A 210 10.05 -23.31 27.74
N PHE A 211 10.61 -24.52 27.65
CA PHE A 211 10.52 -25.52 28.72
C PHE A 211 11.64 -26.55 28.74
N THR A 212 11.77 -27.27 29.86
CA THR A 212 12.69 -28.42 30.03
C THR A 212 11.96 -29.60 30.67
N GLY A 213 12.19 -30.83 30.18
CA GLY A 213 11.51 -32.03 30.69
C GLY A 213 12.24 -32.78 31.82
N GLN A 214 13.57 -32.65 31.91
CA GLN A 214 14.36 -33.56 32.76
C GLN A 214 15.43 -32.91 33.66
N SER A 215 15.91 -31.67 33.44
CA SER A 215 16.97 -31.05 34.28
C SER A 215 17.28 -29.58 33.94
N LYS A 216 17.78 -28.84 34.96
CA LYS A 216 18.25 -27.42 35.06
C LYS A 216 17.40 -26.36 34.32
N LYS A 217 17.22 -25.21 34.98
CA LYS A 217 16.67 -24.01 34.34
C LYS A 217 17.39 -23.74 33.01
N VAL A 218 16.64 -23.40 31.96
CA VAL A 218 17.23 -22.98 30.68
C VAL A 218 16.68 -21.63 30.28
N ASP A 219 17.58 -20.69 30.02
CA ASP A 219 17.20 -19.38 29.51
C ASP A 219 17.03 -19.46 28.01
N VAL A 220 15.88 -19.01 27.50
CA VAL A 220 15.66 -18.79 26.06
C VAL A 220 15.47 -17.29 25.87
N THR A 221 16.31 -16.70 25.00
CA THR A 221 16.31 -15.26 24.75
C THR A 221 15.61 -14.97 23.44
N PHE A 222 14.65 -14.05 23.49
CA PHE A 222 13.93 -13.52 22.35
C PHE A 222 14.26 -12.03 22.22
N ASP A 223 14.38 -11.51 21.02
CA ASP A 223 14.54 -10.06 20.78
C ASP A 223 13.47 -9.50 19.83
N TYR A 224 12.48 -10.32 19.48
CA TYR A 224 11.32 -9.90 18.72
C TYR A 224 10.13 -10.85 18.91
N PHE A 225 8.92 -10.32 18.96
CA PHE A 225 7.68 -11.08 18.73
C PHE A 225 6.68 -10.22 17.96
N GLY A 226 5.99 -10.81 16.98
CA GLY A 226 5.00 -10.10 16.19
C GLY A 226 3.82 -10.97 15.76
N VAL A 227 2.65 -10.34 15.67
CA VAL A 227 1.44 -10.90 15.08
C VAL A 227 0.95 -9.90 14.04
N ASN A 228 1.04 -10.29 12.78
CA ASN A 228 0.59 -9.47 11.66
C ASN A 228 -0.60 -10.12 11.00
N SER A 229 -1.63 -9.33 10.77
CA SER A 229 -2.67 -9.71 9.84
C SER A 229 -2.09 -9.66 8.43
N LEU A 230 -2.15 -10.79 7.75
CA LEU A 230 -1.90 -10.86 6.32
C LEU A 230 -3.26 -10.62 5.67
N GLY A 231 -3.62 -9.36 5.42
CA GLY A 231 -4.87 -9.01 4.76
C GLY A 231 -4.95 -9.75 3.42
N SER A 232 -5.68 -10.87 3.35
CA SER A 232 -5.56 -11.88 2.27
C SER A 232 -4.10 -12.31 2.00
N PRO A 233 -3.80 -13.33 1.17
CA PRO A 233 -2.53 -13.29 0.46
C PRO A 233 -2.50 -11.92 -0.19
N ASN A 234 -1.54 -11.06 0.20
CA ASN A 234 -1.16 -9.82 -0.47
C ASN A 234 -1.98 -9.67 -1.74
N PRO A 235 -3.14 -9.00 -1.72
CA PRO A 235 -4.03 -9.12 -2.84
C PRO A 235 -3.22 -8.67 -4.04
N ASP A 236 -3.08 -9.55 -5.03
CA ASP A 236 -2.60 -9.16 -6.35
C ASP A 236 -3.71 -8.29 -6.97
N PHE A 237 -4.04 -7.17 -6.31
CA PHE A 237 -4.74 -6.10 -6.95
C PHE A 237 -3.71 -5.50 -7.89
N ASN A 238 -3.87 -5.77 -9.17
CA ASN A 238 -3.30 -4.96 -10.24
C ASN A 238 -4.27 -3.83 -10.63
N GLN A 239 -5.48 -3.83 -10.06
CA GLN A 239 -6.54 -2.92 -10.39
C GLN A 239 -6.98 -2.11 -9.17
N ILE A 240 -7.13 -0.81 -9.39
CA ILE A 240 -7.76 0.15 -8.49
C ILE A 240 -8.92 0.77 -9.26
N ASN A 241 -10.12 0.74 -8.67
CA ASN A 241 -11.27 1.47 -9.17
C ASN A 241 -11.21 2.90 -8.66
N TRP A 242 -10.84 3.83 -9.53
CA TRP A 242 -10.78 5.26 -9.22
C TRP A 242 -12.13 5.96 -9.41
N SER A 243 -12.43 6.88 -8.50
CA SER A 243 -13.61 7.75 -8.50
C SER A 243 -13.25 9.13 -7.95
N SER A 244 -14.18 10.09 -8.00
CA SER A 244 -13.96 11.41 -7.43
C SER A 244 -13.93 11.35 -5.90
N GLY A 245 -12.93 11.98 -5.28
CA GLY A 245 -12.83 12.16 -3.82
C GLY A 245 -13.24 13.56 -3.35
N ALA A 246 -13.33 13.76 -2.04
CA ALA A 246 -13.50 15.08 -1.45
C ALA A 246 -12.31 15.98 -1.75
N ALA A 247 -12.55 17.10 -2.43
CA ALA A 247 -11.53 18.09 -2.76
C ALA A 247 -10.90 18.68 -1.49
N MET A 248 -9.59 18.93 -1.53
CA MET A 248 -8.91 19.61 -0.42
C MET A 248 -9.36 21.08 -0.33
N PRO A 249 -9.35 21.71 0.85
CA PRO A 249 -9.85 23.09 1.01
C PRO A 249 -9.02 24.11 0.24
N VAL A 250 -7.71 23.87 0.12
CA VAL A 250 -6.75 24.72 -0.59
C VAL A 250 -5.86 23.83 -1.43
N GLY A 251 -5.92 24.02 -2.74
CA GLY A 251 -5.07 23.32 -3.71
C GLY A 251 -3.61 23.62 -3.46
N ARG A 252 -2.79 22.57 -3.42
CA ARG A 252 -1.36 22.68 -3.09
C ARG A 252 -0.52 21.59 -3.73
N THR A 253 0.78 21.83 -3.74
CA THR A 253 1.81 20.88 -4.13
C THR A 253 3.00 21.01 -3.18
N GLU A 254 3.89 20.02 -3.13
CA GLU A 254 5.06 20.01 -2.22
C GLU A 254 4.70 20.13 -0.73
N ALA A 255 3.49 19.69 -0.39
CA ALA A 255 3.02 19.61 0.98
C ALA A 255 3.52 18.32 1.62
N GLY A 256 3.87 18.39 2.90
CA GLY A 256 4.15 17.20 3.69
C GLY A 256 2.85 16.57 4.20
N SER A 257 2.90 15.28 4.53
CA SER A 257 1.71 14.57 4.99
C SER A 257 2.02 13.44 5.96
N ALA A 258 1.13 13.19 6.91
CA ALA A 258 1.22 12.05 7.81
C ALA A 258 -0.16 11.47 8.09
N ILE A 259 -0.22 10.15 8.31
CA ILE A 259 -1.42 9.48 8.81
C ILE A 259 -1.27 9.31 10.32
N ALA A 260 -2.21 9.86 11.09
CA ALA A 260 -2.28 9.68 12.54
C ALA A 260 -3.74 9.53 12.94
N ASP A 261 -4.03 8.66 13.91
CA ASP A 261 -5.41 8.42 14.40
C ASP A 261 -6.44 8.13 13.29
N GLY A 262 -6.01 7.40 12.25
CA GLY A 262 -6.84 7.07 11.09
C GLY A 262 -7.20 8.25 10.17
N LYS A 263 -6.56 9.41 10.31
CA LYS A 263 -6.80 10.63 9.53
C LYS A 263 -5.54 11.06 8.77
N LEU A 264 -5.73 11.75 7.64
CA LEU A 264 -4.63 12.29 6.84
C LEU A 264 -4.42 13.77 7.18
N PHE A 265 -3.25 14.09 7.71
CA PHE A 265 -2.81 15.44 8.01
C PHE A 265 -1.93 15.95 6.87
N VAL A 266 -2.16 17.19 6.43
CA VAL A 266 -1.44 17.82 5.32
C VAL A 266 -0.93 19.19 5.75
N PHE A 267 0.36 19.43 5.53
CA PHE A 267 1.10 20.57 6.07
C PHE A 267 1.82 21.35 4.97
N GLY A 268 1.57 22.66 4.93
CA GLY A 268 2.34 23.60 4.12
C GLY A 268 2.23 23.34 2.62
N GLY A 269 3.36 23.39 1.93
CA GLY A 269 3.47 23.30 0.47
C GLY A 269 3.37 24.67 -0.21
N TYR A 270 3.33 24.65 -1.54
CA TYR A 270 2.98 25.82 -2.34
C TYR A 270 1.48 25.89 -2.57
N SER A 271 0.91 27.09 -2.41
CA SER A 271 -0.48 27.37 -2.75
C SER A 271 -0.60 28.66 -3.56
N GLY A 272 -1.24 28.59 -4.73
CA GLY A 272 -1.67 29.70 -5.59
C GLY A 272 -0.57 30.54 -6.26
N SER A 273 0.52 30.88 -5.56
CA SER A 273 1.52 31.87 -5.98
C SER A 273 2.97 31.38 -5.87
N TRP A 274 3.20 30.06 -5.85
CA TRP A 274 4.52 29.45 -5.62
C TRP A 274 5.25 29.98 -4.38
N ARG A 275 4.48 30.51 -3.42
CA ARG A 275 4.97 30.94 -2.12
C ARG A 275 4.74 29.81 -1.11
N PRO A 276 5.75 29.46 -0.28
CA PRO A 276 5.55 28.50 0.80
C PRO A 276 4.39 28.95 1.70
N SER A 277 3.56 28.01 2.12
CA SER A 277 2.35 28.25 2.91
C SER A 277 2.49 27.69 4.32
N SER A 278 1.84 28.32 5.30
CA SER A 278 1.69 27.77 6.66
C SER A 278 0.45 26.91 6.81
N ARG A 279 -0.44 26.92 5.81
CA ARG A 279 -1.77 26.30 5.86
C ARG A 279 -1.68 24.81 6.20
N SER A 280 -2.45 24.37 7.19
CA SER A 280 -2.54 22.96 7.58
C SER A 280 -3.99 22.47 7.64
N ASP A 281 -4.25 21.27 7.12
CA ASP A 281 -5.58 20.68 7.06
C ASP A 281 -5.54 19.19 7.40
N VAL A 282 -6.65 18.66 7.90
CA VAL A 282 -6.84 17.23 8.18
C VAL A 282 -8.05 16.71 7.41
N TYR A 283 -7.91 15.53 6.81
CA TYR A 283 -8.98 14.78 6.17
C TYR A 283 -9.42 13.62 7.06
N ASP A 284 -10.73 13.52 7.27
CA ASP A 284 -11.38 12.42 7.97
C ASP A 284 -12.05 11.48 6.95
N PRO A 285 -11.54 10.24 6.78
CA PRO A 285 -12.08 9.29 5.82
C PRO A 285 -13.46 8.71 6.22
N GLN A 286 -13.83 8.78 7.50
CA GLN A 286 -15.13 8.26 7.97
C GLN A 286 -16.26 9.19 7.54
N THR A 287 -16.02 10.51 7.64
CA THR A 287 -17.00 11.53 7.25
C THR A 287 -16.80 12.03 5.82
N ASN A 288 -15.67 11.70 5.19
CA ASN A 288 -15.25 12.20 3.89
C ASN A 288 -15.17 13.75 3.85
N THR A 289 -14.64 14.35 4.91
CA THR A 289 -14.56 15.81 5.04
C THR A 289 -13.16 16.29 5.42
N TRP A 290 -12.89 17.54 5.10
CA TRP A 290 -11.67 18.25 5.48
C TRP A 290 -11.97 19.29 6.57
N SER A 291 -11.02 19.52 7.46
CA SER A 291 -11.05 20.58 8.46
C SER A 291 -9.69 21.25 8.57
N GLN A 292 -9.68 22.57 8.81
CA GLN A 292 -8.45 23.29 9.10
C GLN A 292 -7.97 22.98 10.53
N ILE A 293 -6.65 22.85 10.69
CA ILE A 293 -5.98 22.67 11.98
C ILE A 293 -4.99 23.82 12.22
N ALA A 294 -4.24 23.79 13.32
CA ALA A 294 -3.25 24.82 13.62
C ALA A 294 -2.19 24.90 12.50
N ASP A 295 -2.05 26.09 11.95
CA ASP A 295 -1.06 26.37 10.91
C ASP A 295 0.38 26.17 11.42
N LEU A 296 1.27 25.89 10.48
CA LEU A 296 2.69 25.72 10.74
C LEU A 296 3.30 27.00 11.33
N PRO A 297 4.27 26.90 12.26
CA PRO A 297 4.94 28.07 12.86
C PRO A 297 5.64 28.98 11.84
N LYS A 298 6.03 28.43 10.69
CA LYS A 298 6.57 29.17 9.55
C LYS A 298 5.99 28.61 8.23
N PRO A 299 5.78 29.44 7.19
CA PRO A 299 5.40 28.95 5.88
C PRO A 299 6.53 28.13 5.25
N VAL A 300 6.25 26.88 4.89
CA VAL A 300 7.29 25.92 4.43
C VAL A 300 6.72 24.91 3.41
N ASN A 301 7.58 24.40 2.52
CA ASN A 301 7.31 23.30 1.59
C ASN A 301 8.49 22.31 1.58
N HIS A 302 8.40 21.22 0.81
CA HIS A 302 9.48 20.21 0.68
C HIS A 302 9.97 19.69 2.05
N ILE A 303 9.04 19.53 2.99
CA ILE A 303 9.33 19.07 4.35
C ILE A 303 9.40 17.55 4.40
N GLY A 304 10.29 17.02 5.22
CA GLY A 304 10.18 15.62 5.66
C GLY A 304 9.11 15.50 6.74
N THR A 305 8.34 14.42 6.75
CA THR A 305 7.24 14.18 7.71
C THR A 305 7.26 12.77 8.29
N ALA A 306 7.11 12.64 9.61
CA ALA A 306 7.02 11.34 10.28
C ALA A 306 5.98 11.34 11.41
N VAL A 307 5.56 10.17 11.86
CA VAL A 307 4.54 10.01 12.91
C VAL A 307 4.99 9.02 13.99
N ASP A 308 4.66 9.34 15.24
CA ASP A 308 4.80 8.48 16.42
C ASP A 308 3.52 8.57 17.26
N GLY A 309 2.62 7.61 17.08
CA GLY A 309 1.31 7.59 17.70
C GLY A 309 0.50 8.85 17.40
N LYS A 310 0.42 9.75 18.39
CA LYS A 310 -0.33 11.02 18.34
C LYS A 310 0.53 12.25 18.01
N ASN A 311 1.81 12.05 17.76
CA ASN A 311 2.74 13.13 17.46
C ASN A 311 3.18 13.04 15.99
N ILE A 312 3.13 14.17 15.30
CA ILE A 312 3.65 14.31 13.93
C ILE A 312 4.87 15.21 13.96
N TYR A 313 5.95 14.78 13.32
CA TYR A 313 7.19 15.54 13.23
C TYR A 313 7.38 16.05 11.81
N ILE A 314 7.88 17.26 11.69
CA ILE A 314 8.31 17.85 10.42
C ILE A 314 9.75 18.34 10.56
N ALA A 315 10.54 18.22 9.50
CA ALA A 315 11.94 18.66 9.51
C ALA A 315 12.36 19.23 8.15
N GLY A 316 13.14 20.31 8.18
CA GLY A 316 13.70 20.94 7.00
C GLY A 316 12.67 21.65 6.13
N GLY A 317 13.00 21.81 4.84
CA GLY A 317 12.12 22.38 3.81
C GLY A 317 12.55 23.76 3.32
N TYR A 318 11.84 24.31 2.33
CA TYR A 318 12.07 25.69 1.87
C TYR A 318 11.14 26.66 2.58
N LEU A 319 11.72 27.66 3.25
CA LEU A 319 10.97 28.72 3.94
C LEU A 319 10.59 29.84 2.98
N ALA A 320 9.50 30.55 3.27
CA ALA A 320 9.19 31.79 2.57
C ALA A 320 10.25 32.87 2.86
N LYS A 321 10.59 33.67 1.83
CA LYS A 321 11.43 34.87 1.95
C LYS A 321 10.59 36.11 1.63
N ASP A 322 10.62 37.10 2.51
CA ASP A 322 9.91 38.37 2.28
C ASP A 322 10.79 39.38 1.51
N PRO A 323 10.19 40.20 0.60
CA PRO A 323 8.77 40.23 0.24
C PRO A 323 8.34 39.11 -0.75
N VAL A 324 9.28 38.54 -1.52
CA VAL A 324 9.03 37.45 -2.47
C VAL A 324 10.24 36.51 -2.52
N GLY A 325 9.99 35.21 -2.65
CA GLY A 325 11.01 34.18 -2.87
C GLY A 325 11.02 33.12 -1.76
N GLN A 326 12.12 32.37 -1.70
CA GLN A 326 12.30 31.29 -0.74
C GLN A 326 13.73 31.14 -0.26
N ILE A 327 13.88 30.56 0.93
CA ILE A 327 15.16 30.10 1.50
C ILE A 327 15.20 28.59 1.29
N PHE A 328 16.15 28.11 0.50
CA PHE A 328 16.18 26.74 -0.03
C PHE A 328 16.60 25.66 0.98
N ALA A 329 16.67 25.95 2.27
CA ALA A 329 16.84 24.94 3.31
C ALA A 329 16.64 25.59 4.68
N THR A 330 16.21 24.80 5.67
CA THR A 330 16.21 25.20 7.09
C THR A 330 16.69 24.04 7.97
N GLN A 331 17.11 24.36 9.19
CA GLN A 331 17.39 23.37 10.23
C GLN A 331 16.16 23.12 11.14
N ASP A 332 15.07 23.84 10.91
CA ASP A 332 13.89 23.79 11.78
C ASP A 332 13.32 22.36 11.85
N VAL A 333 12.98 21.95 13.07
CA VAL A 333 12.28 20.71 13.36
C VAL A 333 11.14 21.05 14.32
N TRP A 334 9.93 20.57 14.00
CA TRP A 334 8.75 20.82 14.83
C TRP A 334 7.99 19.54 15.09
N LYS A 335 7.35 19.49 16.26
CA LYS A 335 6.44 18.43 16.69
C LYS A 335 5.03 19.02 16.81
N TYR A 336 4.09 18.44 16.08
CA TYR A 336 2.66 18.69 16.19
C TYR A 336 2.00 17.62 17.04
N ASN A 337 1.20 18.03 18.01
CA ASN A 337 0.39 17.13 18.83
C ASN A 337 -1.07 17.20 18.40
N ILE A 338 -1.62 16.07 17.96
CA ILE A 338 -2.98 16.04 17.36
C ILE A 338 -4.09 16.30 18.39
N ASP A 339 -3.89 15.93 19.67
CA ASP A 339 -4.91 16.10 20.72
C ASP A 339 -5.08 17.57 21.11
N THR A 340 -3.95 18.28 21.22
CA THR A 340 -3.92 19.69 21.61
C THR A 340 -3.98 20.65 20.44
N ASN A 341 -3.89 20.14 19.20
CA ASN A 341 -3.83 20.93 17.98
C ASN A 341 -2.76 22.04 18.08
N SER A 342 -1.54 21.67 18.47
CA SER A 342 -0.48 22.63 18.76
C SER A 342 0.90 22.16 18.32
N TRP A 343 1.78 23.14 18.02
CA TRP A 343 3.16 22.92 17.61
C TRP A 343 4.14 23.22 18.75
N SER A 344 5.20 22.44 18.82
CA SER A 344 6.33 22.63 19.75
C SER A 344 7.66 22.48 19.01
N PRO A 345 8.68 23.29 19.34
CA PRO A 345 9.98 23.19 18.70
C PRO A 345 10.72 21.93 19.16
N MET A 346 11.56 21.38 18.27
CA MET A 346 12.43 20.23 18.53
C MET A 346 13.90 20.61 18.27
N PRO A 347 14.88 19.80 18.71
CA PRO A 347 16.28 19.99 18.35
C PRO A 347 16.47 20.16 16.83
N ALA A 348 17.13 21.24 16.43
CA ALA A 348 17.36 21.58 15.04
C ALA A 348 18.27 20.56 14.33
N LEU A 349 18.07 20.34 13.03
CA LEU A 349 18.94 19.48 12.21
C LEU A 349 20.40 19.97 12.27
N PRO A 350 21.40 19.07 12.21
CA PRO A 350 22.82 19.45 12.21
C PRO A 350 23.19 20.44 11.10
N GLU A 351 22.56 20.32 9.93
CA GLU A 351 22.74 21.22 8.79
C GLU A 351 21.38 21.50 8.15
N ALA A 352 21.26 22.65 7.48
CA ALA A 352 20.02 22.99 6.76
C ALA A 352 19.78 21.98 5.62
N ARG A 353 18.55 21.45 5.56
CA ARG A 353 18.12 20.52 4.51
C ARG A 353 16.69 20.78 4.05
N ALA A 354 16.38 20.33 2.84
CA ALA A 354 15.04 20.26 2.27
C ALA A 354 14.89 19.07 1.33
N SER A 355 13.66 18.68 1.01
CA SER A 355 13.34 17.57 0.09
C SER A 355 14.00 16.24 0.47
N GLY A 356 14.26 16.03 1.76
CA GLY A 356 14.77 14.78 2.34
C GLY A 356 13.65 13.95 2.98
N GLY A 357 13.96 12.71 3.36
CA GLY A 357 13.02 11.83 4.05
C GLY A 357 13.07 12.00 5.57
N LEU A 358 11.97 11.66 6.24
CA LEU A 358 11.86 11.68 7.69
C LEU A 358 11.06 10.46 8.17
N ALA A 359 11.64 9.66 9.06
CA ALA A 359 11.00 8.44 9.54
C ALA A 359 11.13 8.29 11.06
N VAL A 360 10.18 7.59 11.69
CA VAL A 360 10.33 7.13 13.08
C VAL A 360 10.54 5.62 13.08
N VAL A 361 11.66 5.18 13.65
CA VAL A 361 11.99 3.76 13.84
C VAL A 361 12.67 3.60 15.19
N ASN A 362 12.28 2.58 15.97
CA ASN A 362 12.86 2.25 17.29
C ASN A 362 12.99 3.45 18.23
N GLY A 363 11.93 4.27 18.34
CA GLY A 363 11.91 5.46 19.20
C GLY A 363 12.85 6.58 18.79
N LYS A 364 13.40 6.55 17.57
CA LYS A 364 14.29 7.58 17.02
C LYS A 364 13.66 8.21 15.79
N LEU A 365 13.85 9.50 15.63
CA LEU A 365 13.57 10.25 14.41
C LEU A 365 14.78 10.16 13.50
N HIS A 366 14.59 9.81 12.23
CA HIS A 366 15.63 9.61 11.23
C HIS A 366 15.41 10.63 10.10
N PHE A 367 16.36 11.54 9.88
CA PHE A 367 16.38 12.43 8.72
C PHE A 367 17.46 11.98 7.74
N PHE A 368 17.14 11.86 6.46
CA PHE A 368 18.12 11.41 5.46
C PHE A 368 17.91 12.04 4.09
N GLY A 369 19.01 12.17 3.35
CA GLY A 369 18.96 12.65 1.97
C GLY A 369 18.76 14.17 1.85
N GLY A 370 18.14 14.58 0.73
CA GLY A 370 17.72 15.96 0.50
C GLY A 370 18.83 16.87 -0.03
N ALA A 371 18.52 18.16 -0.09
CA ALA A 371 19.38 19.20 -0.64
C ALA A 371 19.82 20.17 0.45
N ASP A 372 21.06 20.67 0.34
CA ASP A 372 21.54 21.78 1.15
C ASP A 372 21.02 23.14 0.64
N ILE A 373 21.43 24.22 1.32
CA ILE A 373 21.04 25.59 0.97
C ILE A 373 21.47 26.02 -0.45
N ASN A 374 22.49 25.37 -1.02
CA ASN A 374 22.97 25.58 -2.38
C ASN A 374 22.33 24.60 -3.38
N ARG A 375 21.25 23.92 -2.94
CA ARG A 375 20.50 22.91 -3.70
C ARG A 375 21.37 21.76 -4.21
N GLN A 376 22.42 21.41 -3.46
CA GLN A 376 23.25 20.25 -3.75
C GLN A 376 22.72 19.02 -3.01
N ASP A 377 22.63 17.89 -3.70
CA ASP A 377 22.17 16.63 -3.13
C ASP A 377 23.11 16.12 -2.04
N LYS A 378 22.52 15.58 -0.98
CA LYS A 378 23.24 15.10 0.21
C LYS A 378 22.76 13.72 0.58
N GLY A 379 23.70 12.87 0.99
CA GLY A 379 23.41 11.52 1.47
C GLY A 379 23.40 11.42 2.99
N ASN A 380 23.59 12.52 3.72
CA ASN A 380 23.67 12.47 5.20
C ASN A 380 22.41 11.82 5.79
N HIS A 381 22.61 11.06 6.86
CA HIS A 381 21.57 10.46 7.66
C HIS A 381 21.84 10.81 9.12
N TRP A 382 20.87 11.40 9.79
CA TRP A 382 20.94 11.75 11.20
C TRP A 382 19.79 11.15 11.98
N THR A 383 20.04 10.86 13.26
CA THR A 383 19.07 10.30 14.20
C THR A 383 18.92 11.18 15.43
N LEU A 384 17.70 11.33 15.93
CA LEU A 384 17.39 12.00 17.19
C LEU A 384 16.56 11.07 18.07
N ASP A 385 16.98 10.88 19.31
CA ASP A 385 16.23 10.06 20.27
C ASP A 385 14.96 10.79 20.72
N LEU A 386 13.78 10.17 20.54
CA LEU A 386 12.51 10.77 20.96
C LEU A 386 12.26 10.64 22.46
N ASN A 387 13.03 9.80 23.18
CA ASN A 387 12.97 9.65 24.63
C ASN A 387 13.84 10.69 25.35
N GLY A 388 13.67 11.97 25.00
CA GLY A 388 14.37 13.09 25.65
C GLY A 388 15.75 13.40 25.06
N GLY A 389 16.07 12.92 23.87
CA GLY A 389 17.28 13.30 23.16
C GLY A 389 17.32 14.80 22.86
N THR A 390 18.49 15.42 23.03
CA THR A 390 18.68 16.87 22.86
C THR A 390 19.53 17.22 21.64
N SER A 391 20.11 16.24 20.97
CA SER A 391 20.99 16.44 19.82
C SER A 391 20.89 15.29 18.82
N TRP A 392 21.04 15.63 17.54
CA TRP A 392 21.12 14.66 16.45
C TRP A 392 22.49 13.97 16.39
N SER A 393 22.52 12.70 16.01
CA SER A 393 23.72 11.89 15.81
C SER A 393 23.79 11.37 14.38
N ALA A 394 24.99 11.29 13.79
CA ALA A 394 25.17 10.72 12.46
C ALA A 394 24.86 9.21 12.43
N ALA A 395 24.29 8.76 11.32
CA ALA A 395 24.05 7.37 10.98
C ALA A 395 24.58 7.07 9.57
N ALA A 396 24.48 5.81 9.13
CA ALA A 396 24.94 5.39 7.81
C ALA A 396 24.29 6.24 6.71
N PRO A 397 25.08 6.91 5.85
CA PRO A 397 24.55 7.80 4.84
C PRO A 397 23.79 7.03 3.77
N LEU A 398 22.73 7.64 3.24
CA LEU A 398 21.98 7.15 2.10
C LEU A 398 22.89 7.11 0.86
N PRO A 399 23.11 5.93 0.24
CA PRO A 399 23.78 5.82 -1.04
C PRO A 399 22.93 6.49 -2.13
N ASN A 400 23.60 6.97 -3.17
CA ASN A 400 22.99 7.82 -4.20
C ASN A 400 22.28 9.06 -3.60
N PRO A 401 23.05 10.06 -3.10
CA PRO A 401 22.52 11.33 -2.56
C PRO A 401 21.49 11.96 -3.49
N ARG A 402 20.24 12.15 -3.04
CA ARG A 402 19.14 12.61 -3.90
C ARG A 402 18.07 13.35 -3.14
N THR A 403 17.18 14.01 -3.87
CA THR A 403 16.08 14.83 -3.34
C THR A 403 14.71 14.36 -3.87
N HIS A 404 13.61 14.89 -3.32
CA HIS A 404 12.23 14.68 -3.80
C HIS A 404 11.84 13.18 -3.90
N MET A 405 12.44 12.37 -3.04
CA MET A 405 12.24 10.92 -2.98
C MET A 405 10.98 10.58 -2.18
N GLY A 406 10.41 9.41 -2.46
CA GLY A 406 9.41 8.79 -1.59
C GLY A 406 10.11 8.16 -0.39
N ASP A 407 9.50 8.25 0.79
CA ASP A 407 9.96 7.50 1.95
C ASP A 407 8.81 6.93 2.78
N VAL A 408 9.00 5.69 3.26
CA VAL A 408 8.01 4.99 4.10
C VAL A 408 8.70 4.08 5.11
N VAL A 409 8.03 3.87 6.24
CA VAL A 409 8.37 2.82 7.19
C VAL A 409 7.46 1.61 6.97
N LEU A 410 8.06 0.45 6.73
CA LEU A 410 7.35 -0.82 6.57
C LEU A 410 8.14 -1.95 7.22
N GLY A 411 7.49 -2.73 8.08
CA GLY A 411 8.14 -3.83 8.81
C GLY A 411 9.32 -3.37 9.68
N GLY A 412 9.24 -2.15 10.24
CA GLY A 412 10.30 -1.55 11.06
C GLY A 412 11.52 -1.06 10.28
N LYS A 413 11.45 -1.00 8.94
CA LYS A 413 12.55 -0.58 8.06
C LYS A 413 12.18 0.68 7.31
N ILE A 414 13.18 1.50 6.98
CA ILE A 414 12.99 2.73 6.22
C ILE A 414 13.30 2.44 4.75
N TYR A 415 12.41 2.80 3.85
CA TYR A 415 12.62 2.71 2.40
C TYR A 415 12.74 4.11 1.83
N ALA A 416 13.80 4.36 1.05
CA ALA A 416 14.03 5.60 0.30
C ALA A 416 13.93 5.28 -1.20
N ILE A 417 12.93 5.85 -1.89
CA ILE A 417 12.42 5.38 -3.18
C ILE A 417 12.50 6.50 -4.22
N GLY A 418 13.18 6.24 -5.34
CA GLY A 418 13.25 7.19 -6.45
C GLY A 418 13.88 8.52 -6.04
N GLY A 419 13.36 9.64 -6.54
CA GLY A 419 13.86 10.98 -6.32
C GLY A 419 14.52 11.57 -7.58
N GLN A 420 15.36 12.59 -7.40
CA GLN A 420 16.09 13.22 -8.49
C GLN A 420 17.50 13.66 -8.09
N HIS A 421 18.33 13.85 -9.13
CA HIS A 421 19.48 14.74 -9.10
C HIS A 421 19.21 16.02 -9.85
N GLY A 422 19.97 17.06 -9.53
CA GLY A 422 19.79 18.37 -10.15
C GLY A 422 18.45 19.00 -9.77
N VAL A 423 18.20 20.15 -10.34
CA VAL A 423 17.03 20.97 -10.00
C VAL A 423 16.44 21.60 -11.26
N ASP A 424 15.16 21.92 -11.17
CA ASP A 424 14.41 22.64 -12.19
C ASP A 424 14.58 21.96 -13.57
N GLU A 425 14.89 22.71 -14.63
CA GLU A 425 15.04 22.18 -15.99
C GLU A 425 16.16 21.13 -16.15
N ASN A 426 17.09 21.06 -15.20
CA ASN A 426 18.22 20.12 -15.22
C ASN A 426 17.96 18.86 -14.39
N LEU A 427 16.75 18.68 -13.85
CA LEU A 427 16.46 17.54 -13.00
C LEU A 427 16.55 16.22 -13.78
N VAL A 428 17.12 15.21 -13.12
CA VAL A 428 17.27 13.84 -13.63
C VAL A 428 16.67 12.89 -12.61
N THR A 429 15.54 12.30 -12.96
CA THR A 429 14.82 11.35 -12.10
C THR A 429 15.64 10.10 -11.83
N GLN A 430 15.49 9.55 -10.62
CA GLN A 430 16.17 8.36 -10.14
C GLN A 430 15.18 7.22 -9.97
N SER A 431 15.62 5.98 -10.22
CA SER A 431 14.86 4.76 -9.98
C SER A 431 15.34 3.99 -8.75
N SER A 432 16.52 4.32 -8.21
CA SER A 432 17.14 3.55 -7.12
C SER A 432 16.26 3.49 -5.87
N VAL A 433 16.23 2.32 -5.24
CA VAL A 433 15.49 2.11 -4.00
C VAL A 433 16.43 1.52 -2.96
N HIS A 434 16.50 2.18 -1.81
CA HIS A 434 17.37 1.78 -0.71
C HIS A 434 16.54 1.49 0.54
N VAL A 435 16.87 0.43 1.26
CA VAL A 435 16.28 0.09 2.55
C VAL A 435 17.33 0.21 3.65
N TRP A 436 16.99 0.92 4.73
CA TRP A 436 17.75 0.91 5.98
C TRP A 436 17.04 0.01 6.98
N ASP A 437 17.81 -0.92 7.54
CA ASP A 437 17.35 -1.88 8.51
C ASP A 437 18.02 -1.56 9.86
N PRO A 438 17.27 -1.25 10.93
CA PRO A 438 17.89 -1.00 12.24
C PRO A 438 18.67 -2.21 12.76
N ALA A 439 18.41 -3.41 12.25
CA ALA A 439 19.18 -4.60 12.57
C ALA A 439 20.55 -4.66 11.88
N ASN A 440 20.77 -3.82 10.85
CA ASN A 440 22.06 -3.60 10.17
C ASN A 440 22.30 -2.09 10.00
N PRO A 441 22.47 -1.34 11.10
CA PRO A 441 22.33 0.13 11.11
C PRO A 441 23.46 0.86 10.36
N ASN A 442 24.55 0.16 10.02
CA ASN A 442 25.76 0.71 9.41
C ASN A 442 25.70 0.82 7.88
N GLU A 443 24.62 0.37 7.25
CA GLU A 443 24.47 0.46 5.80
C GLU A 443 23.00 0.65 5.39
N TRP A 444 22.83 1.20 4.19
CA TRP A 444 21.60 1.05 3.43
C TRP A 444 21.86 0.00 2.35
N ARG A 445 20.86 -0.84 2.10
CA ARG A 445 20.95 -1.85 1.04
C ARG A 445 20.07 -1.46 -0.12
N GLU A 446 20.59 -1.58 -1.34
CA GLU A 446 19.78 -1.44 -2.53
C GLU A 446 18.81 -2.64 -2.69
N VAL A 447 17.57 -2.36 -3.08
CA VAL A 447 16.55 -3.35 -3.42
C VAL A 447 16.07 -3.10 -4.85
N ALA A 448 15.08 -3.86 -5.34
CA ALA A 448 14.63 -3.71 -6.73
C ALA A 448 14.26 -2.24 -7.01
N SER A 449 14.91 -1.68 -8.02
CA SER A 449 14.67 -0.31 -8.46
C SER A 449 13.26 -0.14 -9.00
N LEU A 450 12.73 1.07 -8.88
CA LEU A 450 11.48 1.47 -9.53
C LEU A 450 11.54 1.12 -11.04
N PRO A 451 10.46 0.56 -11.62
CA PRO A 451 10.43 0.22 -13.05
C PRO A 451 10.64 1.41 -13.98
N LYS A 452 10.22 2.60 -13.53
CA LYS A 452 10.46 3.89 -14.17
C LYS A 452 10.93 4.88 -13.12
N ALA A 453 12.02 5.59 -13.41
CA ALA A 453 12.55 6.63 -12.55
C ALA A 453 11.50 7.73 -12.31
N ARG A 454 11.35 8.18 -11.06
CA ARG A 454 10.36 9.18 -10.66
C ARG A 454 10.85 10.04 -9.52
N SER A 455 10.55 11.33 -9.56
CA SER A 455 10.73 12.30 -8.47
C SER A 455 9.39 12.93 -8.06
N HIS A 456 9.42 13.81 -7.05
CA HIS A 456 8.24 14.52 -6.55
C HIS A 456 7.16 13.55 -6.04
N ILE A 457 7.59 12.53 -5.29
CA ILE A 457 6.77 11.41 -4.80
C ILE A 457 6.79 11.26 -3.27
N SER A 458 7.31 12.25 -2.53
CA SER A 458 7.47 12.19 -1.06
C SER A 458 6.16 11.87 -0.34
N SER A 459 5.15 12.71 -0.51
CA SER A 459 3.84 12.52 0.13
C SER A 459 2.86 11.66 -0.65
N SER A 460 3.24 11.13 -1.82
CA SER A 460 2.41 10.20 -2.61
C SER A 460 2.94 8.77 -2.60
N THR A 461 3.88 8.48 -1.70
CA THR A 461 4.38 7.15 -1.40
C THR A 461 3.83 6.70 -0.05
N PHE A 462 3.14 5.55 0.01
CA PHE A 462 2.46 5.08 1.22
C PHE A 462 2.43 3.57 1.33
N VAL A 463 2.11 3.05 2.51
CA VAL A 463 1.95 1.61 2.76
C VAL A 463 0.47 1.21 2.60
N MET A 464 0.21 0.11 1.91
CA MET A 464 -1.11 -0.52 1.84
C MET A 464 -0.92 -2.03 1.76
N ASP A 465 -1.61 -2.78 2.61
CA ASP A 465 -1.61 -4.25 2.63
C ASP A 465 -0.20 -4.89 2.59
N GLY A 466 0.75 -4.29 3.31
CA GLY A 466 2.13 -4.76 3.36
C GLY A 466 2.96 -4.50 2.10
N LYS A 467 2.43 -3.77 1.11
CA LYS A 467 3.12 -3.25 -0.06
C LYS A 467 3.41 -1.76 0.09
N ILE A 468 4.42 -1.28 -0.63
CA ILE A 468 4.70 0.15 -0.79
C ILE A 468 4.11 0.62 -2.12
N ILE A 469 3.19 1.58 -2.07
CA ILE A 469 2.55 2.15 -3.25
C ILE A 469 3.19 3.50 -3.56
N VAL A 470 3.52 3.73 -4.82
CA VAL A 470 4.03 5.02 -5.32
C VAL A 470 3.08 5.51 -6.41
N ALA A 471 2.37 6.61 -6.14
CA ALA A 471 1.37 7.19 -7.03
C ALA A 471 1.82 8.53 -7.62
N GLY A 472 1.71 8.68 -8.93
CA GLY A 472 2.06 9.92 -9.64
C GLY A 472 3.56 10.21 -9.64
N GLY A 473 3.91 11.49 -9.54
CA GLY A 473 5.28 12.03 -9.65
C GLY A 473 5.53 12.66 -11.01
N GLU A 474 6.81 12.76 -11.37
CA GLU A 474 7.23 13.15 -12.72
C GLU A 474 8.36 12.26 -13.25
N PHE A 475 8.48 12.16 -14.58
CA PHE A 475 9.54 11.39 -15.25
C PHE A 475 10.74 12.25 -15.67
N ALA A 476 10.49 13.54 -15.89
CA ALA A 476 11.45 14.58 -16.21
C ALA A 476 10.77 15.92 -15.87
N HIS A 477 11.52 17.02 -15.93
CA HIS A 477 10.98 18.34 -15.60
C HIS A 477 9.64 18.63 -16.30
N GLU A 478 8.59 18.87 -15.51
CA GLU A 478 7.24 19.19 -15.98
C GLU A 478 6.63 18.07 -16.86
N LYS A 479 7.07 16.82 -16.69
CA LYS A 479 6.52 15.62 -17.33
C LYS A 479 5.84 14.74 -16.28
N PHE A 480 4.63 15.15 -15.92
CA PHE A 480 3.85 14.53 -14.86
C PHE A 480 3.48 13.08 -15.18
N SER A 481 3.36 12.27 -14.13
CA SER A 481 3.01 10.85 -14.23
C SER A 481 1.63 10.59 -13.65
N ALA A 482 0.89 9.67 -14.27
CA ALA A 482 -0.29 9.04 -13.69
C ALA A 482 0.03 7.65 -13.12
N ASP A 483 1.26 7.16 -13.28
CA ASP A 483 1.61 5.79 -12.94
C ASP A 483 1.41 5.54 -11.44
N VAL A 484 0.82 4.39 -11.13
CA VAL A 484 0.72 3.85 -9.79
C VAL A 484 1.41 2.50 -9.80
N THR A 485 2.35 2.28 -8.88
CA THR A 485 3.08 1.01 -8.80
C THR A 485 3.19 0.55 -7.36
N ALA A 486 3.11 -0.76 -7.15
CA ALA A 486 3.30 -1.40 -5.86
C ALA A 486 4.63 -2.14 -5.82
N TYR A 487 5.37 -1.99 -4.73
CA TYR A 487 6.53 -2.80 -4.39
C TYR A 487 6.16 -3.78 -3.29
N ASP A 488 6.44 -5.05 -3.53
CA ASP A 488 6.36 -6.10 -2.52
C ASP A 488 7.75 -6.35 -1.94
N PRO A 489 7.99 -6.02 -0.66
CA PRO A 489 9.28 -6.27 -0.01
C PRO A 489 9.56 -7.76 0.25
N LEU A 490 8.55 -8.63 0.19
CA LEU A 490 8.72 -10.08 0.33
C LEU A 490 9.26 -10.70 -0.96
N SER A 491 8.70 -10.36 -2.12
CA SER A 491 9.23 -10.85 -3.39
C SER A 491 10.37 -9.99 -3.94
N ASN A 492 10.56 -8.78 -3.41
CA ASN A 492 11.46 -7.77 -3.94
C ASN A 492 11.14 -7.44 -5.41
N THR A 493 9.86 -7.28 -5.74
CA THR A 493 9.41 -6.97 -7.10
C THR A 493 8.42 -5.83 -7.14
N TRP A 494 8.35 -5.16 -8.29
CA TRP A 494 7.36 -4.13 -8.56
C TRP A 494 6.26 -4.64 -9.47
N GLN A 495 5.06 -4.08 -9.29
CA GLN A 495 3.88 -4.33 -10.11
C GLN A 495 3.22 -3.00 -10.48
N ALA A 496 2.77 -2.87 -11.72
CA ALA A 496 1.96 -1.73 -12.14
C ALA A 496 0.50 -1.92 -11.68
N LEU A 497 -0.11 -0.83 -11.21
CA LEU A 497 -1.52 -0.74 -10.80
C LEU A 497 -2.30 0.17 -11.76
N THR A 498 -3.63 0.24 -11.61
CA THR A 498 -4.44 1.21 -12.38
C THR A 498 -3.91 2.64 -12.18
N PRO A 499 -3.54 3.35 -13.26
CA PRO A 499 -3.07 4.73 -13.20
C PRO A 499 -4.09 5.68 -12.56
N LEU A 500 -3.61 6.79 -12.00
CA LEU A 500 -4.46 7.89 -11.55
C LEU A 500 -5.33 8.40 -12.71
N PRO A 501 -6.57 8.88 -12.44
CA PRO A 501 -7.43 9.47 -13.48
C PRO A 501 -6.80 10.67 -14.21
N GLN A 502 -5.83 11.33 -13.58
CA GLN A 502 -5.06 12.40 -14.18
C GLN A 502 -3.62 12.38 -13.66
N ALA A 503 -2.65 12.69 -14.52
CA ALA A 503 -1.26 12.84 -14.13
C ALA A 503 -1.06 13.98 -13.12
N ARG A 504 -0.23 13.74 -12.10
CA ARG A 504 0.02 14.63 -10.96
C ARG A 504 1.46 14.45 -10.45
N LEU A 505 2.19 15.55 -10.22
CA LEU A 505 3.43 15.54 -9.41
C LEU A 505 3.20 16.13 -8.02
N ALA A 506 3.98 15.69 -7.04
CA ALA A 506 3.99 16.20 -5.67
C ALA A 506 2.59 16.38 -5.07
N GLY A 507 1.75 15.35 -5.28
CA GLY A 507 0.48 15.18 -4.59
C GLY A 507 0.66 14.52 -3.24
N VAL A 508 -0.46 14.39 -2.52
CA VAL A 508 -0.53 13.67 -1.24
C VAL A 508 -1.40 12.44 -1.43
N ALA A 509 -0.93 11.29 -0.95
CA ALA A 509 -1.70 10.06 -1.01
C ALA A 509 -1.62 9.26 0.30
N ALA A 510 -2.71 8.58 0.64
CA ALA A 510 -2.84 7.79 1.85
C ALA A 510 -3.79 6.61 1.64
N SER A 511 -3.61 5.56 2.45
CA SER A 511 -4.50 4.42 2.54
C SER A 511 -5.34 4.46 3.83
N PHE A 512 -6.57 3.97 3.75
CA PHE A 512 -7.50 3.83 4.88
C PHE A 512 -8.20 2.47 4.77
N GLY A 513 -7.52 1.40 5.20
CA GLY A 513 -7.91 0.03 4.83
C GLY A 513 -7.87 -0.15 3.31
N ASN A 514 -8.92 -0.70 2.71
CA ASN A 514 -9.03 -0.89 1.26
C ASN A 514 -9.47 0.36 0.48
N LYS A 515 -9.12 1.55 0.96
CA LYS A 515 -9.39 2.81 0.26
C LYS A 515 -8.12 3.62 0.14
N ILE A 516 -7.96 4.26 -1.01
CA ILE A 516 -6.88 5.20 -1.30
C ILE A 516 -7.51 6.57 -1.46
N LEU A 517 -6.90 7.59 -0.87
CA LEU A 517 -7.10 8.98 -1.28
C LEU A 517 -5.82 9.47 -1.92
N PHE A 518 -5.92 10.03 -3.12
CA PHE A 518 -4.89 10.88 -3.71
C PHE A 518 -5.46 12.30 -3.82
N THR A 519 -4.72 13.33 -3.42
CA THR A 519 -5.19 14.73 -3.46
C THR A 519 -4.08 15.70 -3.82
N GLY A 520 -4.47 16.82 -4.41
CA GLY A 520 -3.55 17.90 -4.75
C GLY A 520 -2.53 17.51 -5.81
N GLY A 521 -1.33 18.08 -5.69
CA GLY A 521 -0.27 17.94 -6.67
C GLY A 521 -0.47 18.87 -7.87
N HIS A 522 0.62 19.21 -8.53
CA HIS A 522 0.62 20.38 -9.42
C HIS A 522 0.22 20.02 -10.86
N PRO A 523 -1.02 20.26 -11.27
CA PRO A 523 -1.19 21.05 -12.51
C PRO A 523 -1.79 22.43 -12.22
N ALA A 524 -0.96 23.30 -11.64
CA ALA A 524 -1.28 24.66 -11.16
C ALA A 524 -2.05 24.74 -9.83
N PHE A 525 -1.64 23.95 -8.84
CA PHE A 525 -2.25 23.89 -7.48
C PHE A 525 -3.67 23.32 -7.47
N SER A 526 -3.84 22.11 -8.03
CA SER A 526 -5.14 21.43 -8.02
C SER A 526 -5.62 21.18 -6.59
N ALA A 527 -6.93 21.32 -6.38
CA ALA A 527 -7.61 20.87 -5.15
C ALA A 527 -8.31 19.51 -5.33
N THR A 528 -8.29 18.95 -6.54
CA THR A 528 -9.03 17.73 -6.89
C THR A 528 -8.44 16.53 -6.17
N SER A 529 -9.33 15.62 -5.77
CA SER A 529 -8.97 14.35 -5.14
C SER A 529 -9.54 13.17 -5.91
N PHE A 530 -8.82 12.05 -5.89
CA PHE A 530 -9.25 10.76 -6.40
C PHE A 530 -9.37 9.77 -5.25
N GLN A 531 -10.48 9.04 -5.20
CA GLN A 531 -10.67 7.91 -4.29
C GLN A 531 -10.50 6.61 -5.06
N GLY A 532 -9.62 5.74 -4.57
CA GLY A 532 -9.35 4.44 -5.17
C GLY A 532 -9.80 3.32 -4.26
N SER A 533 -10.40 2.28 -4.83
CA SER A 533 -10.66 1.01 -4.13
C SER A 533 -9.89 -0.11 -4.83
N PRO A 534 -8.91 -0.75 -4.17
CA PRO A 534 -8.25 -1.93 -4.71
C PRO A 534 -9.25 -3.05 -5.03
N VAL A 535 -9.08 -3.69 -6.18
CA VAL A 535 -9.87 -4.86 -6.57
C VAL A 535 -9.16 -6.10 -6.01
N ILE A 536 -9.66 -6.65 -4.91
CA ILE A 536 -9.06 -7.80 -4.23
C ILE A 536 -9.51 -9.11 -4.89
N ASN A 537 -8.53 -9.87 -5.40
CA ASN A 537 -8.69 -11.12 -6.14
C ASN A 537 -9.23 -12.34 -5.35
N ASN A 538 -9.97 -12.15 -4.26
CA ASN A 538 -10.79 -13.24 -3.68
C ASN A 538 -12.03 -13.57 -4.55
N GLN A 539 -12.17 -12.90 -5.70
CA GLN A 539 -13.12 -13.20 -6.75
C GLN A 539 -12.46 -13.64 -8.07
N GLN A 540 -11.30 -14.31 -8.04
CA GLN A 540 -10.74 -14.93 -9.27
C GLN A 540 -11.61 -16.05 -9.90
N ASN A 541 -12.81 -16.30 -9.39
CA ASN A 541 -13.82 -17.14 -10.05
C ASN A 541 -15.09 -16.40 -10.50
N GLN A 542 -15.15 -15.07 -10.48
CA GLN A 542 -16.12 -14.32 -11.27
C GLN A 542 -15.42 -13.15 -11.95
N LYS A 543 -14.70 -13.44 -13.05
CA LYS A 543 -14.52 -12.43 -14.09
C LYS A 543 -15.90 -11.87 -14.38
N ALA A 544 -16.09 -10.55 -14.26
CA ALA A 544 -17.24 -9.88 -14.85
C ALA A 544 -17.40 -10.43 -16.27
N GLN A 545 -18.49 -11.16 -16.52
CA GLN A 545 -18.70 -11.84 -17.78
C GLN A 545 -18.71 -10.77 -18.86
N THR A 546 -17.79 -10.85 -19.82
CA THR A 546 -17.84 -9.97 -20.99
C THR A 546 -19.11 -10.30 -21.76
N LEU A 547 -20.05 -9.37 -21.78
CA LEU A 547 -21.31 -9.48 -22.51
C LEU A 547 -21.11 -9.02 -23.95
N TYR A 548 -20.41 -7.89 -24.13
CA TYR A 548 -20.11 -7.33 -25.45
C TYR A 548 -18.74 -6.68 -25.51
N ARG A 549 -18.07 -6.84 -26.65
CA ARG A 549 -16.95 -6.00 -27.12
C ARG A 549 -17.24 -5.65 -28.57
N ILE A 550 -17.45 -4.37 -28.84
CA ILE A 550 -17.90 -3.86 -30.13
C ILE A 550 -16.82 -2.94 -30.68
N ASN A 551 -16.18 -3.36 -31.77
CA ASN A 551 -15.34 -2.52 -32.60
C ASN A 551 -16.23 -1.76 -33.59
N VAL A 552 -16.37 -0.46 -33.36
CA VAL A 552 -17.36 0.37 -34.06
C VAL A 552 -16.81 0.82 -35.41
N GLY A 553 -17.62 0.65 -36.47
CA GLY A 553 -17.24 1.00 -37.84
C GLY A 553 -16.33 0.00 -38.55
N SER A 554 -16.03 -1.14 -37.95
CA SER A 554 -15.32 -2.26 -38.59
C SER A 554 -16.27 -3.29 -39.19
N SER A 555 -15.89 -3.90 -40.32
CA SER A 555 -16.59 -5.05 -40.91
C SER A 555 -16.02 -6.41 -40.47
N THR A 556 -14.93 -6.40 -39.71
CA THR A 556 -14.22 -7.60 -39.25
C THR A 556 -13.95 -7.55 -37.75
N ALA A 557 -13.88 -8.71 -37.11
CA ALA A 557 -13.43 -8.79 -35.73
C ALA A 557 -11.98 -8.30 -35.60
N TYR A 558 -11.65 -7.71 -34.46
CA TYR A 558 -10.32 -7.22 -34.12
C TYR A 558 -9.88 -7.84 -32.80
N THR A 559 -8.65 -8.31 -32.70
CA THR A 559 -8.06 -8.77 -31.44
C THR A 559 -7.09 -7.72 -30.94
N ASP A 560 -7.34 -7.19 -29.75
CA ASP A 560 -6.49 -6.16 -29.14
C ASP A 560 -5.18 -6.74 -28.59
N SER A 561 -4.29 -5.85 -28.19
CA SER A 561 -2.98 -6.12 -27.61
C SER A 561 -3.03 -6.97 -26.33
N ASN A 562 -4.19 -7.03 -25.67
CA ASN A 562 -4.45 -7.84 -24.48
C ASN A 562 -5.10 -9.20 -24.81
N GLY A 563 -5.29 -9.52 -26.10
CA GLY A 563 -5.86 -10.78 -26.57
C GLY A 563 -7.40 -10.83 -26.52
N ASN A 564 -8.08 -9.70 -26.33
CA ASN A 564 -9.54 -9.66 -26.36
C ASN A 564 -10.06 -9.52 -27.79
N THR A 565 -11.07 -10.30 -28.14
CA THR A 565 -11.75 -10.19 -29.45
C THR A 565 -12.90 -9.20 -29.38
N TRP A 566 -12.89 -8.22 -30.27
CA TRP A 566 -13.90 -7.20 -30.48
C TRP A 566 -14.67 -7.49 -31.76
N SER A 567 -15.98 -7.67 -31.64
CA SER A 567 -16.88 -7.98 -32.75
C SER A 567 -17.24 -6.72 -33.54
N PRO A 568 -17.52 -6.83 -34.85
CA PRO A 568 -18.02 -5.71 -35.65
C PRO A 568 -19.40 -5.25 -35.17
N ASP A 569 -19.75 -4.00 -35.46
CA ASP A 569 -20.99 -3.36 -35.00
C ASP A 569 -22.22 -3.57 -35.93
N THR A 570 -22.14 -4.53 -36.84
CA THR A 570 -23.12 -4.76 -37.91
C THR A 570 -24.55 -4.89 -37.37
N GLY A 571 -25.40 -3.93 -37.75
CA GLY A 571 -26.83 -3.94 -37.41
C GLY A 571 -27.18 -3.54 -35.98
N LEU A 572 -26.21 -3.14 -35.15
CA LEU A 572 -26.43 -2.83 -33.74
C LEU A 572 -26.95 -1.40 -33.49
N PHE A 573 -26.56 -0.44 -34.33
CA PHE A 573 -26.92 0.98 -34.15
C PHE A 573 -28.21 1.37 -34.88
N ASN A 574 -28.94 2.34 -34.30
CA ASN A 574 -30.10 3.00 -34.89
C ASN A 574 -29.88 4.53 -34.99
N PRO A 575 -30.13 5.15 -36.16
CA PRO A 575 -30.49 4.53 -37.44
C PRO A 575 -29.36 3.62 -37.97
N GLN A 576 -29.74 2.50 -38.59
CA GLN A 576 -28.78 1.54 -39.18
C GLN A 576 -27.86 2.17 -40.24
N LEU A 577 -28.27 3.32 -40.78
CA LEU A 577 -27.53 4.11 -41.76
C LEU A 577 -26.53 5.10 -41.15
N ALA A 578 -26.32 5.11 -39.83
CA ALA A 578 -25.30 5.97 -39.21
C ALA A 578 -23.92 5.62 -39.79
N PRO A 579 -23.25 6.55 -40.50
CA PRO A 579 -22.03 6.21 -41.23
C PRO A 579 -20.91 5.81 -40.27
N ALA A 580 -20.20 4.75 -40.64
CA ALA A 580 -18.87 4.47 -40.13
C ALA A 580 -17.92 5.43 -40.85
N LEU A 581 -17.38 6.41 -40.13
CA LEU A 581 -16.46 7.38 -40.69
C LEU A 581 -15.05 7.06 -40.20
N ASN A 582 -14.14 6.83 -41.14
CA ASN A 582 -12.71 6.87 -40.85
C ASN A 582 -12.29 8.33 -40.63
N GLY A 583 -11.28 8.56 -39.80
CA GLY A 583 -10.81 9.91 -39.45
C GLY A 583 -10.47 10.84 -40.63
N GLY A 584 -10.26 10.32 -41.84
CA GLY A 584 -10.03 11.14 -43.03
C GLY A 584 -9.39 10.42 -44.18
N PRO A 585 -9.23 11.10 -45.33
CA PRO A 585 -8.68 10.52 -46.56
C PRO A 585 -7.16 10.29 -46.48
N PHE A 586 -6.60 10.16 -45.29
CA PHE A 586 -5.16 10.02 -45.12
C PHE A 586 -4.76 8.56 -45.26
N ASN A 587 -3.84 8.34 -46.21
CA ASN A 587 -3.08 7.12 -46.34
C ASN A 587 -1.60 7.45 -46.06
N PRO A 588 -1.01 6.93 -44.98
CA PRO A 588 -1.63 6.02 -44.00
C PRO A 588 -2.58 6.73 -43.02
N THR A 589 -3.50 5.96 -42.44
CA THR A 589 -4.40 6.41 -41.36
C THR A 589 -3.57 6.94 -40.19
N PRO A 590 -3.92 8.10 -39.57
CA PRO A 590 -3.14 8.65 -38.48
C PRO A 590 -3.08 7.70 -37.28
N ALA A 591 -1.93 7.70 -36.59
CA ALA A 591 -1.78 7.01 -35.31
C ALA A 591 -2.66 7.65 -34.23
N ILE A 592 -3.10 6.86 -33.26
CA ILE A 592 -3.90 7.34 -32.13
C ILE A 592 -3.03 7.33 -30.88
N ALA A 593 -2.86 8.50 -30.26
CA ALA A 593 -2.12 8.61 -29.00
C ALA A 593 -2.88 7.91 -27.86
N ASN A 594 -2.14 7.51 -26.81
CA ASN A 594 -2.69 6.89 -25.59
C ASN A 594 -3.37 5.52 -25.79
N THR A 595 -2.98 4.78 -26.84
CA THR A 595 -3.40 3.39 -27.06
C THR A 595 -2.30 2.61 -27.79
N LEU A 596 -2.31 1.28 -27.66
CA LEU A 596 -1.54 0.36 -28.52
C LEU A 596 -2.42 -0.24 -29.62
N ASP A 597 -3.73 0.03 -29.56
CA ASP A 597 -4.78 -0.60 -30.33
C ASP A 597 -5.44 0.43 -31.27
N ASP A 598 -4.63 1.11 -32.08
CA ASP A 598 -5.06 2.19 -32.99
C ASP A 598 -6.29 1.81 -33.82
N THR A 599 -6.36 0.56 -34.28
CA THR A 599 -7.47 0.03 -35.08
C THR A 599 -8.83 0.22 -34.40
N LEU A 600 -8.90 0.17 -33.07
CA LEU A 600 -10.15 0.33 -32.31
C LEU A 600 -10.63 1.79 -32.28
N TYR A 601 -9.75 2.75 -32.57
CA TYR A 601 -10.00 4.19 -32.44
C TYR A 601 -9.94 4.95 -33.77
N GLN A 602 -9.60 4.28 -34.87
CA GLN A 602 -9.46 4.89 -36.20
C GLN A 602 -10.77 5.05 -36.98
N SER A 603 -11.84 4.41 -36.48
CA SER A 603 -13.21 4.53 -36.98
C SER A 603 -14.17 4.93 -35.85
N PHE A 604 -15.29 5.53 -36.23
CA PHE A 604 -16.39 5.81 -35.29
C PHE A 604 -17.75 5.71 -35.97
N ARG A 605 -18.80 5.47 -35.18
CA ARG A 605 -20.19 5.72 -35.58
C ARG A 605 -20.62 7.08 -35.08
N GLY A 606 -21.33 7.81 -35.92
CA GLY A 606 -21.82 9.14 -35.62
C GLY A 606 -22.60 9.72 -36.79
N LYS A 607 -22.70 11.04 -36.85
CA LYS A 607 -23.31 11.79 -37.96
C LYS A 607 -24.72 11.31 -38.35
N VAL A 608 -25.61 11.20 -37.36
CA VAL A 608 -27.01 10.87 -37.58
C VAL A 608 -27.74 12.05 -38.25
N GLY A 609 -27.90 11.98 -39.57
CA GLY A 609 -28.54 13.01 -40.40
C GLY A 609 -27.55 13.90 -41.16
N ALA A 610 -28.10 14.89 -41.89
CA ALA A 610 -27.32 15.88 -42.61
C ALA A 610 -26.96 17.07 -41.70
N SER A 611 -26.01 17.92 -42.10
CA SER A 611 -25.55 19.06 -41.27
C SER A 611 -26.64 20.06 -40.89
N ASN A 612 -27.77 20.07 -41.60
CA ASN A 612 -28.96 20.88 -41.30
C ASN A 612 -30.02 20.14 -40.45
N THR A 613 -29.82 18.86 -40.12
CA THR A 613 -30.71 18.11 -39.21
C THR A 613 -30.72 18.80 -37.84
N PRO A 614 -31.88 19.07 -37.21
CA PRO A 614 -31.95 19.69 -35.89
C PRO A 614 -31.15 18.90 -34.84
N LEU A 615 -30.49 19.58 -33.90
CA LEU A 615 -29.65 18.94 -32.86
C LEU A 615 -30.41 17.85 -32.09
N ALA A 616 -31.65 18.13 -31.69
CA ALA A 616 -32.52 17.20 -30.98
C ALA A 616 -32.84 15.91 -31.77
N SER A 617 -32.65 15.90 -33.09
CA SER A 617 -32.85 14.73 -33.95
C SER A 617 -31.54 13.98 -34.27
N ARG A 618 -30.39 14.48 -33.82
CA ARG A 618 -29.07 13.85 -34.02
C ARG A 618 -28.76 12.90 -32.85
N VAL A 619 -29.57 11.85 -32.73
CA VAL A 619 -29.44 10.84 -31.66
C VAL A 619 -28.98 9.53 -32.27
N LEU A 620 -27.82 9.05 -31.83
CA LEU A 620 -27.34 7.70 -32.14
C LEU A 620 -27.76 6.77 -31.01
N SER A 621 -28.47 5.69 -31.32
CA SER A 621 -28.92 4.73 -30.31
C SER A 621 -28.34 3.35 -30.56
N LEU A 622 -28.17 2.58 -29.48
CA LEU A 622 -27.67 1.22 -29.47
C LEU A 622 -28.42 0.42 -28.42
N ASN A 623 -29.02 -0.70 -28.81
CA ASN A 623 -29.75 -1.59 -27.91
C ASN A 623 -29.08 -2.96 -27.91
N LEU A 624 -28.62 -3.43 -26.75
CA LEU A 624 -27.85 -4.66 -26.60
C LEU A 624 -28.61 -5.66 -25.72
N PRO A 625 -29.06 -6.80 -26.26
CA PRO A 625 -29.70 -7.85 -25.47
C PRO A 625 -28.71 -8.52 -24.51
N ILE A 626 -28.72 -8.13 -23.23
CA ILE A 626 -27.80 -8.67 -22.22
C ILE A 626 -28.35 -9.90 -21.49
N GLY A 627 -29.60 -10.28 -21.74
CA GLY A 627 -30.23 -11.47 -21.16
C GLY A 627 -31.13 -11.14 -19.98
N ALA A 628 -30.89 -11.74 -18.81
CA ALA A 628 -31.71 -11.49 -17.62
C ALA A 628 -31.47 -10.07 -17.04
N PRO A 629 -32.43 -9.50 -16.29
CA PRO A 629 -32.22 -8.25 -15.57
C PRO A 629 -30.99 -8.33 -14.68
N GLN A 630 -30.04 -7.42 -14.90
CA GLN A 630 -28.78 -7.39 -14.18
C GLN A 630 -28.18 -5.99 -14.22
N SER A 631 -27.26 -5.74 -13.29
CA SER A 631 -26.41 -4.57 -13.37
C SER A 631 -25.24 -4.83 -14.32
N VAL A 632 -24.85 -3.82 -15.11
CA VAL A 632 -23.72 -3.90 -16.04
C VAL A 632 -22.79 -2.71 -15.89
N ASP A 633 -21.52 -2.95 -16.18
CA ASP A 633 -20.49 -1.94 -16.33
C ASP A 633 -20.20 -1.73 -17.81
N VAL A 634 -20.18 -0.48 -18.24
CA VAL A 634 -19.92 -0.09 -19.63
C VAL A 634 -18.60 0.68 -19.71
N ARG A 635 -17.79 0.41 -20.73
CA ARG A 635 -16.62 1.21 -21.11
C ARG A 635 -16.89 1.80 -22.48
N LEU A 636 -16.89 3.12 -22.58
CA LEU A 636 -17.07 3.84 -23.83
C LEU A 636 -15.73 4.35 -24.32
N HIS A 637 -15.32 3.94 -25.52
CA HIS A 637 -14.04 4.28 -26.11
C HIS A 637 -14.24 5.38 -27.15
N PHE A 638 -13.50 6.46 -27.02
CA PHE A 638 -13.60 7.64 -27.87
C PHE A 638 -12.23 8.08 -28.41
N ALA A 639 -12.26 8.71 -29.59
CA ALA A 639 -11.19 9.54 -30.11
C ALA A 639 -11.81 10.64 -31.00
N GLU A 640 -11.36 11.89 -30.89
CA GLU A 640 -11.83 12.96 -31.78
C GLU A 640 -11.04 12.90 -33.10
N LEU A 641 -11.71 12.43 -34.15
CA LEU A 641 -11.09 12.20 -35.45
C LEU A 641 -11.36 13.30 -36.49
N TYR A 642 -12.12 14.35 -36.13
CA TYR A 642 -12.48 15.42 -37.06
C TYR A 642 -12.01 16.80 -36.58
N TYR A 643 -12.48 17.27 -35.43
CA TYR A 643 -12.10 18.60 -34.94
C TYR A 643 -10.68 18.59 -34.37
N GLY A 644 -9.76 19.28 -35.05
CA GLY A 644 -8.35 19.35 -34.65
C GLY A 644 -7.47 18.25 -35.22
N ALA A 645 -8.05 17.31 -35.98
CA ALA A 645 -7.27 16.34 -36.75
C ALA A 645 -6.59 17.05 -37.95
N PRO A 646 -5.39 16.60 -38.37
CA PRO A 646 -4.69 17.18 -39.52
C PRO A 646 -5.58 17.22 -40.78
N GLY A 647 -5.60 18.37 -41.47
CA GLY A 647 -6.39 18.59 -42.69
C GLY A 647 -7.92 18.49 -42.53
N ARG A 648 -8.43 18.60 -41.30
CA ARG A 648 -9.86 18.68 -40.98
C ARG A 648 -10.21 20.04 -40.37
N ALA A 649 -11.43 20.17 -39.86
CA ALA A 649 -11.91 21.41 -39.25
C ALA A 649 -11.07 21.78 -38.02
N ALA A 650 -10.96 23.09 -37.76
CA ALA A 650 -10.26 23.61 -36.59
C ALA A 650 -10.82 23.00 -35.28
N GLY A 651 -9.91 22.54 -34.43
CA GLY A 651 -10.22 21.80 -33.19
C GLY A 651 -10.49 22.66 -31.97
N GLY A 652 -10.52 22.00 -30.81
CA GLY A 652 -10.67 22.60 -29.50
C GLY A 652 -11.89 22.09 -28.74
N ALA A 653 -11.89 22.30 -27.43
CA ALA A 653 -13.04 22.05 -26.58
C ALA A 653 -14.25 22.90 -27.03
N GLY A 654 -15.45 22.37 -26.83
CA GLY A 654 -16.73 22.94 -27.24
C GLY A 654 -17.10 22.70 -28.70
N LYS A 655 -16.33 21.92 -29.47
CA LYS A 655 -16.65 21.67 -30.89
C LYS A 655 -17.59 20.49 -31.10
N ARG A 656 -17.33 19.36 -30.41
CA ARG A 656 -18.21 18.20 -30.40
C ARG A 656 -18.63 17.91 -28.98
N VAL A 657 -19.88 18.25 -28.67
CA VAL A 657 -20.47 18.07 -27.34
C VAL A 657 -21.76 17.28 -27.49
N PHE A 658 -21.94 16.23 -26.69
CA PHE A 658 -23.14 15.40 -26.69
C PHE A 658 -23.38 14.79 -25.30
N ASP A 659 -24.62 14.42 -25.02
CA ASP A 659 -24.95 13.63 -23.82
C ASP A 659 -24.86 12.14 -24.14
N VAL A 660 -24.51 11.35 -23.13
CA VAL A 660 -24.68 9.89 -23.14
C VAL A 660 -25.76 9.53 -22.15
N ILE A 661 -26.72 8.74 -22.61
CA ILE A 661 -27.89 8.31 -21.85
C ILE A 661 -27.88 6.79 -21.83
N ALA A 662 -27.98 6.19 -20.65
CA ALA A 662 -28.11 4.75 -20.46
C ALA A 662 -29.38 4.46 -19.67
N GLU A 663 -30.22 3.53 -20.14
CA GLU A 663 -31.48 3.16 -19.47
C GLU A 663 -32.38 4.38 -19.17
N GLY A 664 -32.40 5.34 -20.10
CA GLY A 664 -33.16 6.59 -19.96
C GLY A 664 -32.57 7.62 -19.00
N GLN A 665 -31.42 7.36 -18.37
CA GLN A 665 -30.71 8.26 -17.47
C GLN A 665 -29.48 8.86 -18.14
N THR A 666 -29.30 10.18 -18.05
CA THR A 666 -28.07 10.84 -18.53
C THR A 666 -26.90 10.44 -17.65
N VAL A 667 -25.98 9.64 -18.21
CA VAL A 667 -24.78 9.13 -17.52
C VAL A 667 -23.54 9.97 -17.82
N LEU A 668 -23.50 10.68 -18.96
CA LEU A 668 -22.52 11.73 -19.24
C LEU A 668 -23.26 12.94 -19.80
N LYS A 669 -23.09 14.10 -19.17
CA LYS A 669 -23.73 15.35 -19.60
C LYS A 669 -22.71 16.29 -20.23
N ASN A 670 -23.04 16.87 -21.38
CA ASN A 670 -22.17 17.74 -22.18
C ASN A 670 -20.78 17.14 -22.39
N PHE A 671 -20.71 15.85 -22.71
CA PHE A 671 -19.45 15.16 -22.91
C PHE A 671 -18.76 15.69 -24.18
N ASP A 672 -17.48 16.04 -24.01
CA ASP A 672 -16.60 16.55 -25.06
C ASP A 672 -15.35 15.67 -25.14
N ILE A 673 -15.19 15.01 -26.28
CA ILE A 673 -14.09 14.07 -26.50
C ILE A 673 -12.74 14.80 -26.44
N PHE A 674 -12.62 15.98 -27.07
CA PHE A 674 -11.36 16.74 -27.11
C PHE A 674 -10.96 17.23 -25.72
N ALA A 675 -11.92 17.67 -24.91
CA ALA A 675 -11.67 18.05 -23.53
C ALA A 675 -11.27 16.85 -22.64
N ALA A 676 -11.89 15.68 -22.88
CA ALA A 676 -11.61 14.47 -22.13
C ALA A 676 -10.27 13.80 -22.51
N SER A 677 -9.90 13.81 -23.79
CA SER A 677 -8.64 13.24 -24.29
C SER A 677 -7.47 14.23 -24.27
N GLY A 678 -7.73 15.53 -24.14
CA GLY A 678 -6.73 16.60 -24.16
C GLY A 678 -6.28 17.03 -25.56
N SER A 679 -6.57 16.25 -26.60
CA SER A 679 -6.28 16.59 -28.00
C SER A 679 -7.09 15.73 -28.98
N ALA A 680 -7.12 16.14 -30.26
CA ALA A 680 -7.54 15.25 -31.35
C ALA A 680 -6.59 14.06 -31.50
N LEU A 681 -7.05 12.98 -32.14
CA LEU A 681 -6.29 11.74 -32.37
C LEU A 681 -5.67 11.14 -31.09
N ASN A 682 -6.38 11.24 -29.97
CA ASN A 682 -5.95 10.72 -28.67
C ASN A 682 -7.09 9.90 -28.06
N ALA A 683 -6.79 8.67 -27.65
CA ALA A 683 -7.75 7.72 -27.11
C ALA A 683 -8.13 8.06 -25.67
N VAL A 684 -9.42 8.00 -25.37
CA VAL A 684 -9.95 8.09 -24.01
C VAL A 684 -11.01 7.00 -23.80
N VAL A 685 -10.97 6.36 -22.64
CA VAL A 685 -11.96 5.36 -22.21
C VAL A 685 -12.70 5.91 -21.02
N VAL A 686 -14.03 5.95 -21.11
CA VAL A 686 -14.90 6.46 -20.04
C VAL A 686 -15.67 5.30 -19.43
N PRO A 687 -15.37 4.92 -18.17
CA PRO A 687 -16.13 3.90 -17.47
C PRO A 687 -17.44 4.47 -16.90
N ILE A 688 -18.53 3.71 -17.07
CA ILE A 688 -19.83 3.95 -16.44
C ILE A 688 -20.21 2.65 -15.74
N ASN A 689 -20.27 2.68 -14.40
CA ASN A 689 -20.48 1.48 -13.60
C ASN A 689 -21.91 1.39 -13.07
N GLY A 690 -22.39 0.17 -12.87
CA GLY A 690 -23.61 -0.09 -12.12
C GLY A 690 -24.91 0.28 -12.84
N ILE A 691 -24.92 0.30 -14.18
CA ILE A 691 -26.15 0.57 -14.95
C ILE A 691 -27.13 -0.56 -14.69
N GLN A 692 -28.31 -0.24 -14.13
CA GLN A 692 -29.36 -1.22 -13.86
C GLN A 692 -30.20 -1.45 -15.11
N VAL A 693 -30.08 -2.63 -15.71
CA VAL A 693 -30.87 -3.03 -16.88
C VAL A 693 -32.00 -3.93 -16.42
N ASN A 694 -33.24 -3.43 -16.52
CA ASN A 694 -34.41 -4.07 -15.92
C ASN A 694 -35.19 -4.97 -16.87
N ASP A 695 -35.08 -4.73 -18.18
CA ASP A 695 -35.83 -5.43 -19.23
C ASP A 695 -34.97 -6.45 -20.01
N GLY A 696 -33.70 -6.62 -19.60
CA GLY A 696 -32.76 -7.51 -20.25
C GLY A 696 -32.09 -6.93 -21.51
N THR A 697 -32.34 -5.67 -21.85
CA THR A 697 -31.73 -4.98 -22.99
C THR A 697 -31.08 -3.69 -22.51
N LEU A 698 -29.76 -3.57 -22.63
CA LEU A 698 -29.06 -2.32 -22.37
C LEU A 698 -29.33 -1.32 -23.50
N ASN A 699 -29.97 -0.21 -23.18
CA ASN A 699 -30.29 0.90 -24.08
C ASN A 699 -29.30 2.04 -23.87
N LEU A 700 -28.52 2.36 -24.90
CA LEU A 700 -27.59 3.49 -24.94
C LEU A 700 -28.02 4.51 -26.00
N GLN A 701 -27.92 5.79 -25.67
CA GLN A 701 -28.14 6.89 -26.61
C GLN A 701 -27.03 7.93 -26.49
N PHE A 702 -26.66 8.50 -27.63
CA PHE A 702 -25.70 9.58 -27.75
C PHE A 702 -26.38 10.76 -28.44
N ALA A 703 -26.72 11.79 -27.68
CA ALA A 703 -27.58 12.88 -28.11
C ALA A 703 -26.78 14.18 -28.30
N ALA A 704 -26.74 14.71 -29.52
CA ALA A 704 -25.96 15.91 -29.84
C ALA A 704 -26.41 17.15 -29.05
N GLN A 705 -25.45 17.86 -28.44
CA GLN A 705 -25.66 19.15 -27.80
C GLN A 705 -25.05 20.30 -28.62
N GLN A 706 -23.95 20.05 -29.33
CA GLN A 706 -23.28 21.04 -30.18
C GLN A 706 -22.99 20.54 -31.60
N ASP A 707 -22.54 19.29 -31.73
CA ASP A 707 -22.35 18.61 -33.00
C ASP A 707 -22.68 17.11 -32.86
N PHE A 708 -22.70 16.37 -33.96
CA PHE A 708 -23.00 14.94 -33.96
C PHE A 708 -22.14 14.18 -32.94
N ALA A 709 -22.75 13.25 -32.20
CA ALA A 709 -22.00 12.35 -31.35
C ALA A 709 -21.06 11.44 -32.15
N SER A 710 -20.05 10.90 -31.46
CA SER A 710 -19.06 9.96 -32.00
C SER A 710 -18.73 8.92 -30.95
N ILE A 711 -18.59 7.65 -31.35
CA ILE A 711 -18.16 6.54 -30.50
C ILE A 711 -17.29 5.57 -31.32
N ALA A 712 -16.16 5.13 -30.77
CA ALA A 712 -15.17 4.31 -31.47
C ALA A 712 -15.16 2.83 -31.04
N ALA A 713 -15.48 2.54 -29.78
CA ALA A 713 -15.73 1.17 -29.32
C ALA A 713 -16.55 1.15 -28.03
N ILE A 714 -17.16 -0.01 -27.75
CA ILE A 714 -17.98 -0.21 -26.55
C ILE A 714 -17.66 -1.59 -25.96
N GLU A 715 -17.35 -1.62 -24.67
CA GLU A 715 -17.26 -2.85 -23.88
C GLU A 715 -18.39 -2.87 -22.83
N VAL A 716 -19.05 -4.01 -22.69
CA VAL A 716 -20.11 -4.24 -21.69
C VAL A 716 -19.74 -5.49 -20.90
N LEU A 717 -19.72 -5.34 -19.58
CA LEU A 717 -19.36 -6.38 -18.62
C LEU A 717 -20.53 -6.56 -17.65
N SER A 718 -20.79 -7.79 -17.19
CA SER A 718 -21.67 -7.98 -16.03
C SER A 718 -21.10 -7.20 -14.84
N ALA A 719 -21.92 -6.55 -14.02
CA ALA A 719 -21.41 -5.90 -12.82
C ALA A 719 -20.70 -6.93 -11.94
N SER A 720 -19.50 -6.62 -11.46
CA SER A 720 -18.83 -7.43 -10.44
C SER A 720 -19.65 -7.37 -9.16
N SER A 721 -20.16 -8.54 -8.72
CA SER A 721 -21.00 -8.69 -7.53
C SER A 721 -20.27 -8.39 -6.23
#